data_AF-A0A0L0DEB9-F1
#
_entry.id   AF-A0A0L0DEB9-F1
#
_cell.length_a   1.000
_cell.length_b   1.000
_cell.length_c   1.000
_cell.angle_alpha   90.00
_cell.angle_beta   90.00
_cell.angle_gamma   90.00
#
_symmetry.space_group_name_H-M   'P 1'
#
loop_
_entity.id
_entity.type
_entity.pdbx_description
1 polymer ?
#
loop_
_entity_poly.entity_id
_entity_poly.type
_entity_poly.pdbx_seq_one_letter_code
_entity_poly.pdbx_strand_id
1 'polypeptide(L)'
;MFVAILVGINSSSGPTTQPGDLSPPTHDLPRLEELCHGRANCVDILYAPVTLATKDLVARVVEGAKVERGVSLVASGVADETALTRALADNPALWGGVSFGVVDKSSFEYVIHTYLYGMRHSQLNSSPPDQSDEAQVAGTLDSGYASLQIALLEAYTSMASGVPLVLNARVQALPSKGSVDPGQGSYFLWPYYWTFCFAYVTIFAAIGYIKEKEDGTRAALTAAGMMDSAYWFAQLSADLAVLIVTALAFVAALYALSIVKHASFGALLVVVLLFGISQVFIALVVSTIVSSRRTASAVLTAALVGSILVYVLGEQFVLSKAEVSWFFKILVLLVPATPFGHFAHLMSRMEEHGAAFSFSAAGLHSSHATSPVSMTTCLEFLALDAALLLLVGLYLDQVLPADHAPRRPLLFFLSPKFWWPGSPIGLLNPPDPLGGSLNSEAASLLASGHEVPVRLRALRKQFRKAGKPFVAVNDVDLSVRASEITTLVSMIMGTLAPSGGDAWLCGVPLAHALSSGVRLGVCAQQDRLYDRLTASEHMALWLAMRPSAVPVGGEPLEAASLLSDVGLDALPNQATGTYSGGQKRKLSLALAFVGNPSIVLLDEPTSGMDPAARRSVWALLQRYKAGRGILLTTHYMDEAEQLGDRIAVMMHGELVVTGTTVHLKAHFGVGYLLTLQQRGSGDGDALRAVVIEHVPGAMAVPRLGSASDLVFRLPTAHIRAFPLLLDKLEALVAQRNSPLAAYGLALSTLEEVFLKVAAQHAAERGANE
;
A
#
# COMPACT_ATOMS: atom_id res chain seq x y z
N MET A 1 22.46 -44.64 -5.97
CA MET A 1 23.72 -45.40 -6.18
C MET A 1 23.49 -46.45 -7.27
N PHE A 2 24.34 -46.54 -8.31
CA PHE A 2 24.30 -47.70 -9.23
C PHE A 2 25.16 -48.84 -8.66
N VAL A 3 24.74 -50.09 -8.85
CA VAL A 3 25.52 -51.29 -8.48
C VAL A 3 25.99 -51.96 -9.75
N ALA A 4 27.30 -52.11 -9.92
CA ALA A 4 27.89 -52.81 -11.06
C ALA A 4 28.34 -54.21 -10.62
N ILE A 5 27.76 -55.25 -11.23
CA ILE A 5 28.16 -56.64 -10.99
C ILE A 5 29.32 -56.97 -11.96
N LEU A 6 30.54 -57.05 -11.43
CA LEU A 6 31.72 -57.45 -12.18
C LEU A 6 31.89 -58.97 -12.10
N VAL A 7 31.62 -59.67 -13.20
CA VAL A 7 31.87 -61.12 -13.34
C VAL A 7 33.29 -61.33 -13.87
N GLY A 8 34.22 -61.65 -12.98
CA GLY A 8 35.61 -61.94 -13.31
C GLY A 8 35.91 -63.43 -13.34
N ILE A 9 36.30 -63.96 -14.52
CA ILE A 9 36.90 -65.29 -14.64
C ILE A 9 38.42 -65.10 -14.52
N ASN A 10 39.02 -65.48 -13.39
CA ASN A 10 40.47 -65.32 -13.18
C ASN A 10 41.16 -66.61 -12.73
N SER A 11 42.19 -66.99 -13.49
CA SER A 11 43.25 -67.91 -13.07
C SER A 11 44.19 -67.24 -12.06
N SER A 12 44.84 -68.04 -11.21
CA SER A 12 45.57 -67.58 -10.03
C SER A 12 46.89 -66.80 -10.30
N SER A 13 47.05 -65.67 -9.63
CA SER A 13 48.35 -65.11 -9.23
C SER A 13 48.21 -64.26 -7.96
N GLY A 14 49.22 -64.30 -7.08
CA GLY A 14 49.15 -63.79 -5.70
C GLY A 14 49.30 -62.27 -5.52
N PRO A 15 49.16 -61.77 -4.28
CA PRO A 15 49.07 -60.35 -3.98
C PRO A 15 50.45 -59.65 -3.96
N THR A 16 50.48 -58.42 -4.44
CA THR A 16 51.54 -57.44 -4.13
C THR A 16 50.89 -56.20 -3.49
N THR A 17 51.52 -55.67 -2.45
CA THR A 17 50.97 -54.62 -1.59
C THR A 17 51.78 -53.33 -1.71
N GLN A 18 51.14 -52.21 -2.09
CA GLN A 18 51.51 -50.83 -1.72
C GLN A 18 50.44 -49.80 -2.17
N PRO A 19 50.44 -48.53 -1.72
CA PRO A 19 49.40 -48.10 -0.78
C PRO A 19 48.51 -46.95 -1.26
N GLY A 20 47.32 -46.83 -0.66
CA GLY A 20 46.50 -45.60 -0.73
C GLY A 20 45.18 -45.71 -1.50
N ASP A 21 44.72 -46.91 -1.85
CA ASP A 21 43.43 -47.08 -2.52
C ASP A 21 42.26 -46.74 -1.59
N LEU A 22 41.58 -45.63 -1.88
CA LEU A 22 40.18 -45.37 -1.50
C LEU A 22 39.22 -46.22 -2.37
N SER A 23 39.53 -47.51 -2.54
CA SER A 23 38.60 -48.46 -3.11
C SER A 23 37.44 -48.65 -2.13
N PRO A 24 36.16 -48.45 -2.54
CA PRO A 24 35.03 -48.77 -1.66
C PRO A 24 35.10 -50.25 -1.29
N PRO A 25 34.70 -50.63 -0.05
CA PRO A 25 34.90 -51.97 0.47
C PRO A 25 34.27 -53.00 -0.47
N THR A 26 35.12 -53.83 -1.09
CA THR A 26 34.68 -54.94 -1.90
C THR A 26 34.23 -56.05 -0.97
N HIS A 27 32.92 -56.26 -0.88
CA HIS A 27 32.38 -57.41 -0.20
C HIS A 27 32.34 -58.58 -1.19
N ASP A 28 33.09 -59.64 -0.87
CA ASP A 28 32.82 -60.96 -1.43
C ASP A 28 31.38 -61.32 -1.03
N LEU A 29 30.54 -61.66 -2.02
CA LEU A 29 29.16 -62.06 -1.74
C LEU A 29 29.18 -63.34 -0.90
N PRO A 30 28.50 -63.38 0.26
CA PRO A 30 28.45 -64.59 1.07
C PRO A 30 27.78 -65.69 0.26
N ARG A 31 28.43 -66.86 0.18
CA ARG A 31 27.82 -68.03 -0.46
C ARG A 31 26.56 -68.43 0.30
N LEU A 32 25.61 -69.07 -0.39
CA LEU A 32 24.31 -69.46 0.20
C LEU A 32 24.48 -70.29 1.49
N GLU A 33 25.54 -71.09 1.57
CA GLU A 33 25.94 -71.87 2.75
C GLU A 33 26.34 -71.02 3.96
N GLU A 34 27.00 -69.89 3.74
CA GLU A 34 27.53 -69.05 4.84
C GLU A 34 26.42 -68.28 5.55
N LEU A 35 25.37 -67.91 4.81
CA LEU A 35 24.13 -67.34 5.37
C LEU A 35 23.33 -68.34 6.22
N CYS A 36 23.58 -69.64 6.08
CA CYS A 36 22.95 -70.70 6.87
C CYS A 36 23.67 -70.97 8.20
N HIS A 37 24.92 -70.53 8.37
CA HIS A 37 25.71 -70.83 9.56
C HIS A 37 25.15 -70.10 10.80
N GLY A 38 24.59 -70.87 11.75
CA GLY A 38 24.09 -70.36 13.02
C GLY A 38 22.57 -70.24 13.15
N ARG A 39 21.79 -70.57 12.11
CA ARG A 39 20.32 -70.74 12.22
C ARG A 39 19.99 -72.21 12.50
N ALA A 40 19.27 -72.47 13.59
CA ALA A 40 19.18 -73.81 14.18
C ALA A 40 18.21 -74.81 13.48
N ASN A 41 17.46 -74.37 12.46
CA ASN A 41 16.53 -75.20 11.70
C ASN A 41 16.80 -75.04 10.19
N CYS A 42 16.54 -76.10 9.43
CA CYS A 42 16.78 -76.17 7.99
C CYS A 42 16.14 -74.98 7.26
N VAL A 43 16.93 -74.36 6.37
CA VAL A 43 16.43 -73.32 5.47
C VAL A 43 15.63 -74.00 4.36
N ASP A 44 14.31 -74.01 4.53
CA ASP A 44 13.35 -74.48 3.53
C ASP A 44 13.15 -73.41 2.45
N ILE A 45 13.53 -73.74 1.21
CA ILE A 45 13.22 -72.93 0.02
C ILE A 45 12.02 -73.55 -0.69
N LEU A 46 11.00 -72.74 -0.96
CA LEU A 46 9.85 -73.18 -1.75
C LEU A 46 10.10 -72.98 -3.24
N TYR A 47 9.58 -73.85 -4.10
CA TYR A 47 9.57 -73.60 -5.54
C TYR A 47 8.27 -74.05 -6.23
N ALA A 48 7.87 -73.33 -7.27
CA ALA A 48 6.70 -73.64 -8.09
C ALA A 48 6.95 -73.22 -9.55
N PRO A 49 6.37 -73.91 -10.56
CA PRO A 49 5.67 -75.18 -10.47
C PRO A 49 6.64 -76.36 -10.31
N VAL A 50 6.13 -77.49 -9.81
CA VAL A 50 6.90 -78.74 -9.68
C VAL A 50 6.93 -79.49 -11.01
N THR A 51 7.98 -79.27 -11.79
CA THR A 51 8.26 -79.98 -13.05
C THR A 51 9.55 -80.79 -12.90
N LEU A 52 9.85 -81.68 -13.86
CA LEU A 52 11.09 -82.45 -13.82
C LEU A 52 12.32 -81.52 -13.96
N ALA A 53 12.25 -80.52 -14.85
CA ALA A 53 13.32 -79.54 -15.04
C ALA A 53 13.54 -78.64 -13.81
N THR A 54 12.47 -78.11 -13.21
CA THR A 54 12.60 -77.27 -11.99
C THR A 54 13.06 -78.07 -10.78
N LYS A 55 12.61 -79.33 -10.65
CA LYS A 55 13.07 -80.25 -9.61
C LYS A 55 14.55 -80.59 -9.74
N ASP A 56 15.03 -80.91 -10.94
CA ASP A 56 16.45 -81.23 -11.18
C ASP A 56 17.35 -80.00 -10.97
N LEU A 57 16.90 -78.81 -11.39
CA LEU A 57 17.61 -77.55 -11.19
C LEU A 57 17.72 -77.20 -9.70
N VAL A 58 16.62 -77.27 -8.95
CA VAL A 58 16.63 -76.98 -7.50
C VAL A 58 17.37 -78.06 -6.71
N ALA A 59 17.34 -79.33 -7.13
CA ALA A 59 18.15 -80.39 -6.55
C ALA A 59 19.66 -80.07 -6.68
N ARG A 60 20.12 -79.56 -7.82
CA ARG A 60 21.52 -79.11 -7.99
C ARG A 60 21.90 -77.93 -7.09
N VAL A 61 20.99 -76.97 -6.86
CA VAL A 61 21.22 -75.88 -5.89
C VAL A 61 21.39 -76.46 -4.47
N VAL A 62 20.55 -77.42 -4.09
CA VAL A 62 20.60 -78.10 -2.78
C VAL A 62 21.85 -78.99 -2.63
N GLU A 63 22.29 -79.66 -3.69
CA GLU A 63 23.51 -80.48 -3.69
C GLU A 63 24.77 -79.61 -3.65
N GLY A 64 24.83 -78.55 -4.45
CA GLY A 64 25.92 -77.56 -4.42
C GLY A 64 26.14 -77.02 -3.01
N ALA A 65 25.06 -76.58 -2.36
CA ALA A 65 25.06 -76.04 -0.99
C ALA A 65 25.33 -77.06 0.14
N LYS A 66 25.48 -78.36 -0.18
CA LYS A 66 25.82 -79.41 0.80
C LYS A 66 27.30 -79.79 0.76
N VAL A 67 27.95 -79.59 -0.38
CA VAL A 67 29.28 -80.16 -0.66
C VAL A 67 30.41 -79.38 0.02
N GLU A 68 30.28 -78.06 0.26
CA GLU A 68 31.39 -77.28 0.79
C GLU A 68 31.45 -77.22 2.33
N ARG A 69 30.32 -77.12 3.06
CA ARG A 69 30.31 -77.06 4.55
C ARG A 69 29.25 -77.87 5.31
N GLY A 70 28.51 -78.79 4.68
CA GLY A 70 27.66 -79.76 5.40
C GLY A 70 26.35 -79.18 5.96
N VAL A 71 25.80 -78.14 5.34
CA VAL A 71 24.52 -77.52 5.68
C VAL A 71 23.35 -78.34 5.10
N SER A 72 22.27 -78.54 5.87
CA SER A 72 21.04 -79.18 5.39
C SER A 72 20.04 -78.19 4.79
N LEU A 73 20.37 -77.64 3.61
CA LEU A 73 19.38 -76.96 2.76
C LEU A 73 18.32 -77.99 2.31
N VAL A 74 17.05 -77.62 2.36
CA VAL A 74 15.91 -78.45 1.92
C VAL A 74 15.04 -77.62 1.00
N ALA A 75 14.52 -78.23 -0.06
CA ALA A 75 13.67 -77.54 -1.02
C ALA A 75 12.35 -78.29 -1.20
N SER A 76 11.25 -77.57 -1.02
CA SER A 76 9.89 -78.13 -1.05
C SER A 76 9.10 -77.57 -2.23
N GLY A 77 8.60 -78.48 -3.06
CA GLY A 77 7.81 -78.15 -4.24
C GLY A 77 6.38 -77.78 -3.88
N VAL A 78 5.87 -76.69 -4.45
CA VAL A 78 4.50 -76.17 -4.28
C VAL A 78 3.82 -76.09 -5.65
N ALA A 79 2.51 -76.31 -5.70
CA ALA A 79 1.76 -76.41 -6.96
C ALA A 79 1.89 -75.16 -7.84
N ASP A 80 1.54 -73.99 -7.29
CA ASP A 80 1.44 -72.72 -8.01
C ASP A 80 2.07 -71.56 -7.23
N GLU A 81 2.43 -70.48 -7.93
CA GLU A 81 2.97 -69.25 -7.35
C GLU A 81 2.04 -68.61 -6.28
N THR A 82 0.73 -68.72 -6.45
CA THR A 82 -0.25 -68.21 -5.46
C THR A 82 -0.29 -69.03 -4.17
N ALA A 83 0.15 -70.28 -4.21
CA ALA A 83 0.32 -71.12 -3.02
C ALA A 83 1.69 -70.89 -2.37
N LEU A 84 2.74 -70.68 -3.19
CA LEU A 84 4.09 -70.33 -2.73
C LEU A 84 4.08 -68.98 -1.97
N THR A 85 3.48 -67.94 -2.55
CA THR A 85 3.38 -66.61 -1.93
C THR A 85 2.53 -66.59 -0.66
N ARG A 86 1.51 -67.47 -0.56
CA ARG A 86 0.72 -67.66 0.67
C ARG A 86 1.56 -68.35 1.75
N ALA A 87 2.22 -69.46 1.42
CA ALA A 87 3.05 -70.20 2.38
C ALA A 87 4.18 -69.35 2.97
N LEU A 88 4.84 -68.50 2.16
CA LEU A 88 5.84 -67.55 2.62
C LEU A 88 5.29 -66.45 3.54
N ALA A 89 4.02 -66.06 3.38
CA ALA A 89 3.37 -65.10 4.26
C ALA A 89 2.92 -65.73 5.60
N ASP A 90 2.50 -67.00 5.57
CA ASP A 90 1.97 -67.70 6.73
C ASP A 90 3.07 -68.24 7.68
N ASN A 91 4.29 -68.47 7.18
CA ASN A 91 5.39 -69.03 7.96
C ASN A 91 6.71 -68.22 7.86
N PRO A 92 7.03 -67.35 8.84
CA PRO A 92 8.25 -66.53 8.84
C PRO A 92 9.55 -67.31 9.11
N ALA A 93 9.49 -68.64 9.30
CA ALA A 93 10.68 -69.49 9.33
C ALA A 93 11.16 -69.89 7.92
N LEU A 94 10.32 -69.72 6.89
CA LEU A 94 10.72 -69.88 5.49
C LEU A 94 11.57 -68.70 5.06
N TRP A 95 12.68 -68.98 4.39
CA TRP A 95 13.65 -67.94 4.01
C TRP A 95 13.26 -67.24 2.69
N GLY A 96 12.68 -67.99 1.75
CA GLY A 96 12.19 -67.47 0.48
C GLY A 96 11.68 -68.58 -0.43
N GLY A 97 11.18 -68.20 -1.59
CA GLY A 97 10.74 -69.15 -2.62
C GLY A 97 10.91 -68.63 -4.04
N VAL A 98 10.98 -69.54 -5.00
CA VAL A 98 11.25 -69.23 -6.41
C VAL A 98 10.06 -69.69 -7.25
N SER A 99 9.39 -68.76 -7.93
CA SER A 99 8.48 -69.11 -9.02
C SER A 99 9.26 -69.17 -10.33
N PHE A 100 9.11 -70.25 -11.08
CA PHE A 100 9.73 -70.46 -12.38
C PHE A 100 8.67 -70.28 -13.48
N GLY A 101 9.05 -69.55 -14.53
CA GLY A 101 8.29 -69.43 -15.77
C GLY A 101 8.71 -70.52 -16.75
N VAL A 102 9.30 -70.13 -17.87
CA VAL A 102 9.92 -71.06 -18.82
C VAL A 102 11.32 -71.49 -18.34
N VAL A 103 11.59 -72.79 -18.31
CA VAL A 103 12.90 -73.37 -17.96
C VAL A 103 13.30 -74.40 -19.02
N ASP A 104 13.93 -73.91 -20.09
CA ASP A 104 14.44 -74.68 -21.23
C ASP A 104 15.91 -74.34 -21.48
N LYS A 105 16.62 -75.10 -22.33
CA LYS A 105 18.03 -74.82 -22.66
C LYS A 105 18.30 -73.45 -23.30
N SER A 106 17.26 -72.77 -23.80
CA SER A 106 17.33 -71.48 -24.49
C SER A 106 16.74 -70.31 -23.69
N SER A 107 16.01 -70.57 -22.60
CA SER A 107 15.21 -69.57 -21.89
C SER A 107 15.03 -69.96 -20.43
N PHE A 108 15.37 -69.04 -19.53
CA PHE A 108 15.32 -69.23 -18.09
C PHE A 108 14.65 -68.04 -17.43
N GLU A 109 13.37 -68.19 -17.09
CA GLU A 109 12.56 -67.19 -16.42
C GLU A 109 12.27 -67.64 -14.99
N TYR A 110 12.56 -66.78 -14.02
CA TYR A 110 12.29 -67.02 -12.60
C TYR A 110 12.06 -65.71 -11.85
N VAL A 111 11.31 -65.78 -10.76
CA VAL A 111 11.09 -64.69 -9.80
C VAL A 111 11.39 -65.21 -8.40
N ILE A 112 12.26 -64.50 -7.67
CA ILE A 112 12.63 -64.83 -6.29
C ILE A 112 11.76 -63.99 -5.35
N HIS A 113 11.09 -64.64 -4.42
CA HIS A 113 10.27 -64.06 -3.36
C HIS A 113 10.98 -64.23 -2.01
N THR A 114 11.62 -63.18 -1.49
CA THR A 114 12.22 -63.15 -0.14
C THR A 114 11.37 -62.29 0.81
N TYR A 115 11.31 -62.66 2.09
CA TYR A 115 10.57 -61.92 3.11
C TYR A 115 11.52 -61.45 4.23
N LEU A 116 11.96 -60.19 4.15
CA LEU A 116 12.68 -59.49 5.22
C LEU A 116 12.12 -58.06 5.31
N TYR A 117 11.89 -57.58 6.53
CA TYR A 117 11.31 -56.25 6.83
C TYR A 117 9.94 -55.93 6.18
N GLY A 118 9.13 -56.94 5.84
CA GLY A 118 7.71 -56.76 5.48
C GLY A 118 7.46 -56.07 4.12
N MET A 119 8.49 -55.85 3.32
CA MET A 119 8.43 -55.24 2.00
C MET A 119 8.41 -56.32 0.90
N ARG A 120 7.43 -56.29 -0.01
CA ARG A 120 7.36 -57.23 -1.15
C ARG A 120 8.29 -56.76 -2.28
N HIS A 121 9.44 -57.40 -2.43
CA HIS A 121 10.42 -57.11 -3.49
C HIS A 121 10.09 -57.76 -4.86
N SER A 122 8.82 -57.79 -5.28
CA SER A 122 8.40 -58.44 -6.53
C SER A 122 8.36 -57.52 -7.77
N GLN A 123 8.65 -56.22 -7.64
CA GLN A 123 8.69 -55.27 -8.76
C GLN A 123 9.79 -54.21 -8.61
N LEU A 124 10.98 -54.50 -9.13
CA LEU A 124 12.04 -53.50 -9.37
C LEU A 124 11.98 -53.05 -10.84
N ASN A 125 11.23 -51.97 -11.09
CA ASN A 125 11.26 -51.26 -12.37
C ASN A 125 12.43 -50.26 -12.42
N SER A 126 12.88 -49.94 -13.64
CA SER A 126 14.13 -49.23 -13.93
C SER A 126 14.10 -47.70 -13.68
N SER A 127 13.76 -47.29 -12.46
CA SER A 127 13.89 -45.89 -12.00
C SER A 127 15.26 -45.66 -11.34
N PRO A 128 15.87 -44.45 -11.45
CA PRO A 128 17.08 -44.12 -10.72
C PRO A 128 16.78 -44.00 -9.21
N PRO A 129 17.64 -44.53 -8.33
CA PRO A 129 17.37 -44.63 -6.90
C PRO A 129 17.64 -43.33 -6.13
N ASP A 130 16.72 -43.01 -5.21
CA ASP A 130 16.82 -41.91 -4.24
C ASP A 130 17.47 -42.39 -2.92
N GLN A 131 17.75 -41.46 -1.99
CA GLN A 131 18.54 -41.75 -0.77
C GLN A 131 17.95 -42.80 0.19
N SER A 132 16.69 -43.23 0.02
CA SER A 132 16.11 -44.35 0.78
C SER A 132 16.78 -45.71 0.52
N ASP A 133 17.55 -45.80 -0.55
CA ASP A 133 17.84 -47.09 -1.18
C ASP A 133 19.17 -47.71 -0.74
N GLU A 134 20.03 -47.01 0.02
CA GLU A 134 21.20 -47.66 0.64
C GLU A 134 20.78 -48.76 1.63
N ALA A 135 19.72 -48.51 2.40
CA ALA A 135 19.12 -49.52 3.29
C ALA A 135 18.43 -50.66 2.50
N GLN A 136 17.88 -50.37 1.31
CA GLN A 136 17.30 -51.41 0.45
C GLN A 136 18.38 -52.27 -0.21
N VAL A 137 19.47 -51.68 -0.72
CA VAL A 137 20.60 -52.40 -1.32
C VAL A 137 21.31 -53.26 -0.27
N ALA A 138 21.57 -52.71 0.93
CA ALA A 138 22.04 -53.50 2.07
C ALA A 138 21.06 -54.65 2.39
N GLY A 139 19.75 -54.36 2.45
CA GLY A 139 18.71 -55.36 2.65
C GLY A 139 18.68 -56.47 1.58
N THR A 140 18.96 -56.18 0.31
CA THR A 140 19.07 -57.22 -0.76
C THR A 140 20.32 -58.10 -0.63
N LEU A 141 21.39 -57.60 -0.02
CA LEU A 141 22.59 -58.37 0.29
C LEU A 141 22.39 -59.21 1.56
N ASP A 142 21.89 -58.61 2.63
CA ASP A 142 21.64 -59.27 3.93
C ASP A 142 20.49 -60.30 3.89
N SER A 143 19.52 -60.11 2.99
CA SER A 143 18.48 -61.13 2.73
C SER A 143 18.99 -62.32 1.93
N GLY A 144 20.19 -62.26 1.35
CA GLY A 144 20.78 -63.31 0.53
C GLY A 144 20.07 -63.57 -0.80
N TYR A 145 19.20 -62.65 -1.24
CA TYR A 145 18.57 -62.67 -2.56
C TYR A 145 19.62 -62.85 -3.67
N ALA A 146 20.69 -62.05 -3.62
CA ALA A 146 21.79 -62.12 -4.59
C ALA A 146 22.52 -63.47 -4.56
N SER A 147 22.72 -64.07 -3.38
CA SER A 147 23.37 -65.36 -3.20
C SER A 147 22.55 -66.52 -3.79
N LEU A 148 21.22 -66.50 -3.62
CA LEU A 148 20.34 -67.47 -4.27
C LEU A 148 20.28 -67.27 -5.79
N GLN A 149 20.26 -66.01 -6.23
CA GLN A 149 20.24 -65.68 -7.66
C GLN A 149 21.46 -66.26 -8.38
N ILE A 150 22.65 -66.16 -7.77
CA ILE A 150 23.88 -66.74 -8.32
C ILE A 150 23.80 -68.27 -8.31
N ALA A 151 23.38 -68.90 -7.21
CA ALA A 151 23.27 -70.36 -7.13
C ALA A 151 22.28 -70.94 -8.17
N LEU A 152 21.17 -70.25 -8.43
CA LEU A 152 20.21 -70.60 -9.50
C LEU A 152 20.85 -70.48 -10.89
N LEU A 153 21.66 -69.45 -11.13
CA LEU A 153 22.37 -69.25 -12.40
C LEU A 153 23.49 -70.29 -12.60
N GLU A 154 24.23 -70.68 -11.56
CA GLU A 154 25.20 -71.78 -11.59
C GLU A 154 24.53 -73.13 -11.88
N ALA A 155 23.41 -73.42 -11.21
CA ALA A 155 22.63 -74.64 -11.44
C ALA A 155 22.06 -74.70 -12.87
N TYR A 156 21.49 -73.58 -13.36
CA TYR A 156 20.98 -73.49 -14.74
C TYR A 156 22.10 -73.61 -15.78
N THR A 157 23.19 -72.84 -15.64
CA THR A 157 24.31 -72.85 -16.61
C THR A 157 25.03 -74.18 -16.65
N SER A 158 25.23 -74.86 -15.51
CA SER A 158 25.78 -76.22 -15.48
C SER A 158 24.82 -77.28 -16.04
N MET A 159 23.51 -77.07 -15.96
CA MET A 159 22.50 -77.93 -16.60
C MET A 159 22.46 -77.72 -18.12
N ALA A 160 22.56 -76.47 -18.59
CA ALA A 160 22.51 -76.13 -20.01
C ALA A 160 23.82 -76.49 -20.75
N SER A 161 24.97 -76.23 -20.14
CA SER A 161 26.31 -76.48 -20.73
C SER A 161 26.85 -77.89 -20.49
N GLY A 162 26.39 -78.60 -19.45
CA GLY A 162 26.90 -79.90 -19.05
C GLY A 162 28.24 -79.88 -18.30
N VAL A 163 28.80 -78.69 -18.02
CA VAL A 163 30.07 -78.50 -17.30
C VAL A 163 29.77 -77.87 -15.92
N PRO A 164 30.36 -78.35 -14.81
CA PRO A 164 30.23 -77.68 -13.52
C PRO A 164 30.91 -76.31 -13.56
N LEU A 165 30.17 -75.26 -13.21
CA LEU A 165 30.63 -73.87 -13.22
C LEU A 165 30.49 -73.30 -11.80
N VAL A 166 31.49 -72.55 -11.35
CA VAL A 166 31.47 -71.80 -10.08
C VAL A 166 31.74 -70.32 -10.40
N LEU A 167 30.82 -69.45 -10.02
CA LEU A 167 30.82 -68.02 -10.30
C LEU A 167 31.27 -67.24 -9.05
N ASN A 168 32.53 -66.82 -9.05
CA ASN A 168 33.04 -65.90 -8.02
C ASN A 168 32.59 -64.46 -8.34
N ALA A 169 31.38 -64.10 -7.92
CA ALA A 169 30.83 -62.75 -8.04
C ALA A 169 31.25 -61.86 -6.86
N ARG A 170 31.61 -60.61 -7.16
CA ARG A 170 31.89 -59.56 -6.15
C ARG A 170 30.91 -58.42 -6.32
N VAL A 171 30.43 -57.87 -5.20
CA VAL A 171 29.64 -56.64 -5.20
C VAL A 171 30.54 -55.50 -4.74
N GLN A 172 30.63 -54.49 -5.60
CA GLN A 172 31.29 -53.24 -5.28
C GLN A 172 30.29 -52.11 -5.50
N ALA A 173 30.02 -51.34 -4.45
CA ALA A 173 29.30 -50.08 -4.58
C ALA A 173 30.12 -49.14 -5.47
N LEU A 174 29.49 -48.53 -6.48
CA LEU A 174 30.15 -47.47 -7.24
C LEU A 174 30.46 -46.30 -6.28
N PRO A 175 31.70 -45.78 -6.24
CA PRO A 175 32.07 -44.75 -5.29
C PRO A 175 31.23 -43.49 -5.53
N SER A 176 30.41 -43.13 -4.55
CA SER A 176 29.74 -41.84 -4.52
C SER A 176 30.77 -40.74 -4.27
N LYS A 177 30.63 -39.61 -4.95
CA LYS A 177 31.29 -38.38 -4.49
C LYS A 177 30.68 -38.03 -3.14
N GLY A 178 31.51 -37.66 -2.17
CA GLY A 178 31.04 -37.31 -0.83
C GLY A 178 30.05 -36.16 -0.88
N SER A 179 28.76 -36.49 -0.78
CA SER A 179 27.71 -35.51 -0.50
C SER A 179 27.84 -35.14 0.96
N VAL A 180 28.27 -33.90 1.23
CA VAL A 180 27.79 -33.26 2.45
C VAL A 180 26.33 -32.97 2.15
N ASP A 181 25.42 -33.47 2.97
CA ASP A 181 24.01 -33.09 2.92
C ASP A 181 23.79 -31.95 3.93
N PRO A 182 24.01 -30.67 3.56
CA PRO A 182 23.59 -29.56 4.39
C PRO A 182 22.05 -29.55 4.35
N GLY A 183 21.42 -30.15 5.37
CA GLY A 183 20.01 -30.56 5.39
C GLY A 183 19.09 -29.83 4.41
N GLN A 184 18.80 -30.48 3.26
CA GLN A 184 18.14 -29.89 2.09
C GLN A 184 16.82 -29.15 2.42
N GLY A 185 16.12 -29.58 3.47
CA GLY A 185 14.90 -28.92 3.96
C GLY A 185 15.06 -27.45 4.39
N SER A 186 16.27 -26.96 4.68
CA SER A 186 16.49 -25.55 5.03
C SER A 186 16.46 -24.64 3.79
N TYR A 187 17.14 -25.05 2.72
CA TYR A 187 17.29 -24.27 1.48
C TYR A 187 15.96 -24.10 0.74
N PHE A 188 15.12 -25.14 0.72
CA PHE A 188 13.76 -25.07 0.16
C PHE A 188 12.93 -23.93 0.74
N LEU A 189 13.15 -23.56 2.02
CA LEU A 189 12.36 -22.53 2.70
C LEU A 189 12.84 -21.09 2.43
N TRP A 190 13.97 -20.88 1.77
CA TRP A 190 14.54 -19.54 1.53
C TRP A 190 13.57 -18.58 0.82
N PRO A 191 12.91 -18.94 -0.30
CA PRO A 191 12.01 -18.04 -1.01
C PRO A 191 10.89 -17.48 -0.13
N TYR A 192 10.36 -18.29 0.79
CA TYR A 192 9.25 -17.92 1.67
C TYR A 192 9.69 -16.98 2.79
N TYR A 193 10.81 -17.30 3.47
CA TYR A 193 11.33 -16.43 4.53
C TYR A 193 11.80 -15.09 3.96
N TRP A 194 12.48 -15.11 2.81
CA TRP A 194 13.03 -13.91 2.19
C TRP A 194 11.92 -12.97 1.71
N THR A 195 10.86 -13.48 1.06
CA THR A 195 9.69 -12.66 0.68
C THR A 195 8.95 -12.12 1.91
N PHE A 196 8.79 -12.92 2.96
CA PHE A 196 8.09 -12.49 4.18
C PHE A 196 8.84 -11.38 4.95
N CYS A 197 10.17 -11.37 4.97
CA CYS A 197 10.95 -10.31 5.62
C CYS A 197 10.65 -8.90 5.08
N PHE A 198 10.34 -8.77 3.77
CA PHE A 198 10.02 -7.48 3.16
C PHE A 198 8.55 -7.06 3.31
N ALA A 199 7.66 -7.96 3.74
CA ALA A 199 6.24 -7.65 3.98
C ALA A 199 6.06 -6.46 4.94
N TYR A 200 6.88 -6.36 5.99
CA TYR A 200 6.83 -5.25 6.94
C TYR A 200 7.16 -3.90 6.29
N VAL A 201 8.19 -3.85 5.44
CA VAL A 201 8.58 -2.63 4.71
C VAL A 201 7.46 -2.17 3.78
N THR A 202 6.86 -3.11 3.04
CA THR A 202 5.71 -2.85 2.16
C THR A 202 4.53 -2.27 2.95
N ILE A 203 4.19 -2.87 4.09
CA ILE A 203 3.07 -2.45 4.94
C ILE A 203 3.33 -1.07 5.55
N PHE A 204 4.55 -0.80 6.00
CA PHE A 204 4.93 0.49 6.57
C PHE A 204 4.80 1.63 5.54
N ALA A 205 5.33 1.44 4.32
CA ALA A 205 5.23 2.42 3.23
C ALA A 205 3.75 2.70 2.86
N ALA A 206 2.94 1.65 2.68
CA ALA A 206 1.52 1.80 2.35
C ALA A 206 0.73 2.53 3.45
N ILE A 207 1.00 2.26 4.73
CA ILE A 207 0.38 2.98 5.85
C ILE A 207 0.81 4.45 5.87
N GLY A 208 2.05 4.75 5.50
CA GLY A 208 2.53 6.12 5.30
C GLY A 208 1.70 6.88 4.26
N TYR A 209 1.65 6.36 3.03
CA TYR A 209 0.89 6.95 1.92
C TYR A 209 -0.59 7.16 2.27
N ILE A 210 -1.19 6.19 2.97
CA ILE A 210 -2.63 6.23 3.29
C ILE A 210 -2.91 7.09 4.52
N LYS A 211 -1.95 7.27 5.43
CA LYS A 211 -2.05 8.29 6.49
C LYS A 211 -2.07 9.69 5.87
N GLU A 212 -1.11 10.00 5.00
CA GLU A 212 -1.03 11.29 4.28
C GLU A 212 -2.32 11.61 3.52
N LYS A 213 -2.90 10.57 2.88
CA LYS A 213 -4.18 10.59 2.19
C LYS A 213 -5.38 10.82 3.13
N GLU A 214 -5.45 10.12 4.28
CA GLU A 214 -6.52 10.32 5.27
C GLU A 214 -6.46 11.70 5.94
N ASP A 215 -5.25 12.17 6.26
CA ASP A 215 -5.02 13.47 6.91
C ASP A 215 -5.13 14.64 5.88
N GLY A 216 -5.01 14.33 4.57
CA GLY A 216 -5.11 15.27 3.45
C GLY A 216 -3.92 16.23 3.32
N THR A 217 -2.78 15.92 3.94
CA THR A 217 -1.59 16.79 4.02
C THR A 217 -1.01 17.09 2.65
N ARG A 218 -0.98 16.10 1.73
CA ARG A 218 -0.58 16.31 0.33
C ARG A 218 -1.39 17.42 -0.34
N ALA A 219 -2.73 17.40 -0.19
CA ALA A 219 -3.59 18.42 -0.78
C ALA A 219 -3.32 19.83 -0.19
N ALA A 220 -2.94 19.92 1.09
CA ALA A 220 -2.52 21.19 1.71
C ALA A 220 -1.18 21.69 1.17
N LEU A 221 -0.20 20.80 0.93
CA LEU A 221 1.07 21.15 0.32
C LEU A 221 0.93 21.56 -1.16
N THR A 222 0.11 20.85 -1.95
CA THR A 222 -0.20 21.24 -3.33
C THR A 222 -0.86 22.62 -3.37
N ALA A 223 -1.81 22.91 -2.47
CA ALA A 223 -2.42 24.23 -2.32
C ALA A 223 -1.44 25.31 -1.80
N ALA A 224 -0.35 24.93 -1.13
CA ALA A 224 0.72 25.83 -0.72
C ALA A 224 1.70 26.18 -1.85
N GLY A 225 1.70 25.43 -2.96
CA GLY A 225 2.55 25.63 -4.14
C GLY A 225 3.46 24.45 -4.50
N MET A 226 3.39 23.33 -3.79
CA MET A 226 4.25 22.16 -4.04
C MET A 226 3.93 21.47 -5.38
N MET A 227 4.98 21.14 -6.14
CA MET A 227 4.86 20.32 -7.35
C MET A 227 4.66 18.84 -7.00
N ASP A 228 3.69 18.16 -7.63
CA ASP A 228 3.45 16.71 -7.44
C ASP A 228 4.69 15.84 -7.68
N SER A 229 5.56 16.23 -8.63
CA SER A 229 6.81 15.53 -8.91
C SER A 229 7.83 15.64 -7.77
N ALA A 230 7.88 16.79 -7.09
CA ALA A 230 8.78 17.01 -5.95
C ALA A 230 8.32 16.18 -4.74
N TYR A 231 7.01 16.10 -4.52
CA TYR A 231 6.40 15.22 -3.50
C TYR A 231 6.77 13.76 -3.73
N TRP A 232 6.47 13.22 -4.92
CA TRP A 232 6.75 11.82 -5.21
C TRP A 232 8.25 11.49 -5.17
N PHE A 233 9.12 12.41 -5.60
CA PHE A 233 10.56 12.24 -5.47
C PHE A 233 11.02 12.23 -4.00
N ALA A 234 10.56 13.18 -3.19
CA ALA A 234 10.90 13.25 -1.77
C ALA A 234 10.45 11.97 -1.03
N GLN A 235 9.21 11.56 -1.26
CA GLN A 235 8.63 10.36 -0.65
C GLN A 235 9.40 9.09 -1.04
N LEU A 236 9.59 8.86 -2.35
CA LEU A 236 10.35 7.70 -2.84
C LEU A 236 11.82 7.71 -2.37
N SER A 237 12.43 8.88 -2.17
CA SER A 237 13.79 8.97 -1.61
C SER A 237 13.85 8.56 -0.13
N ALA A 238 12.81 8.89 0.66
CA ALA A 238 12.70 8.46 2.05
C ALA A 238 12.45 6.96 2.17
N ASP A 239 11.55 6.41 1.34
CA ASP A 239 11.28 4.97 1.29
C ASP A 239 12.50 4.18 0.82
N LEU A 240 13.26 4.69 -0.16
CA LEU A 240 14.52 4.11 -0.61
C LEU A 240 15.58 4.12 0.50
N ALA A 241 15.67 5.17 1.33
CA ALA A 241 16.61 5.21 2.45
C ALA A 241 16.29 4.15 3.52
N VAL A 242 15.01 3.98 3.87
CA VAL A 242 14.55 2.90 4.77
C VAL A 242 14.81 1.52 4.15
N LEU A 243 14.59 1.39 2.84
CA LEU A 243 14.85 0.14 2.12
C LEU A 243 16.35 -0.22 2.11
N ILE A 244 17.26 0.74 1.90
CA ILE A 244 18.71 0.48 1.92
C ILE A 244 19.16 -0.03 3.29
N VAL A 245 18.70 0.59 4.38
CA VAL A 245 19.03 0.15 5.75
C VAL A 245 18.48 -1.26 6.03
N THR A 246 17.24 -1.54 5.64
CA THR A 246 16.63 -2.85 5.86
C THR A 246 17.23 -3.95 4.99
N ALA A 247 17.58 -3.66 3.73
CA ALA A 247 18.29 -4.58 2.85
C ALA A 247 19.71 -4.89 3.36
N LEU A 248 20.46 -3.89 3.82
CA LEU A 248 21.77 -4.09 4.44
C LEU A 248 21.68 -4.96 5.70
N ALA A 249 20.72 -4.68 6.59
CA ALA A 249 20.49 -5.47 7.79
C ALA A 249 20.09 -6.93 7.46
N PHE A 250 19.23 -7.13 6.46
CA PHE A 250 18.81 -8.45 5.99
C PHE A 250 19.98 -9.25 5.44
N VAL A 251 20.77 -8.68 4.50
CA VAL A 251 21.93 -9.38 3.94
C VAL A 251 22.99 -9.65 5.02
N ALA A 252 23.26 -8.70 5.91
CA ALA A 252 24.18 -8.92 7.03
C ALA A 252 23.72 -10.06 7.96
N ALA A 253 22.41 -10.19 8.22
CA ALA A 253 21.85 -11.29 9.00
C ALA A 253 22.04 -12.66 8.31
N LEU A 254 21.91 -12.74 6.98
CA LEU A 254 22.15 -13.99 6.23
C LEU A 254 23.59 -14.50 6.37
N TYR A 255 24.60 -13.61 6.36
CA TYR A 255 25.99 -13.98 6.63
C TYR A 255 26.24 -14.28 8.11
N ALA A 256 25.71 -13.46 9.03
CA ALA A 256 25.90 -13.64 10.47
C ALA A 256 25.33 -14.98 10.97
N LEU A 257 24.20 -15.42 10.42
CA LEU A 257 23.59 -16.72 10.69
C LEU A 257 24.20 -17.88 9.88
N SER A 258 25.23 -17.61 9.05
CA SER A 258 25.86 -18.58 8.14
C SER A 258 24.88 -19.30 7.20
N ILE A 259 23.78 -18.64 6.86
CA ILE A 259 22.76 -19.12 5.90
C ILE A 259 23.35 -19.07 4.49
N VAL A 260 24.01 -17.97 4.14
CA VAL A 260 24.74 -17.79 2.88
C VAL A 260 26.24 -17.68 3.18
N LYS A 261 27.08 -18.44 2.47
CA LYS A 261 28.54 -18.50 2.70
C LYS A 261 29.35 -18.15 1.45
N HIS A 262 28.92 -18.60 0.26
CA HIS A 262 29.70 -18.51 -0.97
C HIS A 262 29.28 -17.35 -1.88
N ALA A 263 28.00 -16.94 -1.86
CA ALA A 263 27.56 -15.79 -2.65
C ALA A 263 28.34 -14.49 -2.33
N SER A 264 28.34 -13.55 -3.26
CA SER A 264 28.96 -12.23 -3.05
C SER A 264 27.98 -11.22 -2.44
N PHE A 265 28.40 -10.57 -1.33
CA PHE A 265 27.58 -9.64 -0.56
C PHE A 265 26.94 -8.54 -1.41
N GLY A 266 27.74 -7.89 -2.26
CA GLY A 266 27.27 -6.79 -3.11
C GLY A 266 26.24 -7.22 -4.17
N ALA A 267 26.39 -8.42 -4.75
CA ALA A 267 25.45 -8.91 -5.75
C ALA A 267 24.11 -9.31 -5.11
N LEU A 268 24.15 -9.97 -3.95
CA LEU A 268 22.96 -10.28 -3.17
C LEU A 268 22.23 -9.01 -2.71
N LEU A 269 22.96 -7.98 -2.26
CA LEU A 269 22.39 -6.68 -1.89
C LEU A 269 21.62 -6.03 -3.06
N VAL A 270 22.17 -6.04 -4.28
CA VAL A 270 21.49 -5.49 -5.46
C VAL A 270 20.20 -6.24 -5.79
N VAL A 271 20.20 -7.58 -5.73
CA VAL A 271 18.98 -8.39 -5.95
C VAL A 271 17.89 -8.04 -4.93
N VAL A 272 18.27 -7.97 -3.65
CA VAL A 272 17.37 -7.66 -2.53
C VAL A 272 16.83 -6.22 -2.64
N LEU A 273 17.66 -5.26 -3.06
CA LEU A 273 17.22 -3.89 -3.32
C LEU A 273 16.22 -3.80 -4.47
N LEU A 274 16.44 -4.50 -5.60
CA LEU A 274 15.51 -4.51 -6.73
C LEU A 274 14.14 -5.08 -6.34
N PHE A 275 14.12 -6.18 -5.59
CA PHE A 275 12.87 -6.74 -5.04
C PHE A 275 12.18 -5.77 -4.08
N GLY A 276 12.94 -5.15 -3.17
CA GLY A 276 12.41 -4.15 -2.24
C GLY A 276 11.82 -2.91 -2.92
N ILE A 277 12.44 -2.42 -4.00
CA ILE A 277 11.92 -1.30 -4.80
C ILE A 277 10.57 -1.69 -5.41
N SER A 278 10.48 -2.90 -5.99
CA SER A 278 9.21 -3.43 -6.52
C SER A 278 8.13 -3.53 -5.45
N GLN A 279 8.49 -3.93 -4.22
CA GLN A 279 7.56 -3.95 -3.08
C GLN A 279 7.07 -2.55 -2.69
N VAL A 280 7.94 -1.54 -2.62
CA VAL A 280 7.56 -0.14 -2.36
C VAL A 280 6.59 0.37 -3.44
N PHE A 281 6.74 -0.04 -4.70
CA PHE A 281 5.81 0.31 -5.77
C PHE A 281 4.49 -0.48 -5.73
N ILE A 282 4.47 -1.73 -5.22
CA ILE A 282 3.21 -2.42 -4.87
C ILE A 282 2.45 -1.63 -3.80
N ALA A 283 3.15 -1.16 -2.75
CA ALA A 283 2.55 -0.32 -1.72
C ALA A 283 1.96 0.98 -2.29
N LEU A 284 2.63 1.60 -3.27
CA LEU A 284 2.14 2.76 -4.00
C LEU A 284 0.84 2.45 -4.75
N VAL A 285 0.83 1.39 -5.57
CA VAL A 285 -0.35 0.96 -6.34
C VAL A 285 -1.53 0.68 -5.41
N VAL A 286 -1.34 -0.08 -4.34
CA VAL A 286 -2.42 -0.39 -3.38
C VAL A 286 -2.94 0.87 -2.67
N SER A 287 -2.07 1.85 -2.36
CA SER A 287 -2.49 3.10 -1.71
C SER A 287 -3.36 4.01 -2.58
N THR A 288 -3.26 3.93 -3.91
CA THR A 288 -4.19 4.65 -4.81
C THR A 288 -5.61 4.09 -4.67
N ILE A 289 -5.75 2.76 -4.69
CA ILE A 289 -7.04 2.05 -4.69
C ILE A 289 -7.72 2.10 -3.31
N VAL A 290 -6.97 1.97 -2.22
CA VAL A 290 -7.52 1.87 -0.86
C VAL A 290 -7.49 3.22 -0.15
N SER A 291 -8.60 3.60 0.48
CA SER A 291 -8.74 4.89 1.18
C SER A 291 -8.83 4.81 2.70
N SER A 292 -8.61 3.64 3.31
CA SER A 292 -8.54 3.51 4.78
C SER A 292 -7.37 2.65 5.25
N ARG A 293 -6.65 3.12 6.28
CA ARG A 293 -5.50 2.45 6.92
C ARG A 293 -5.81 1.00 7.33
N ARG A 294 -6.99 0.75 7.90
CA ARG A 294 -7.38 -0.60 8.40
C ARG A 294 -7.60 -1.58 7.25
N THR A 295 -8.31 -1.16 6.21
CA THR A 295 -8.53 -2.02 5.03
C THR A 295 -7.26 -2.20 4.23
N ALA A 296 -6.38 -1.20 4.19
CA ALA A 296 -5.12 -1.26 3.45
C ALA A 296 -4.16 -2.31 3.99
N SER A 297 -3.95 -2.37 5.31
CA SER A 297 -3.09 -3.40 5.92
C SER A 297 -3.61 -4.82 5.61
N ALA A 298 -4.93 -5.03 5.66
CA ALA A 298 -5.55 -6.31 5.33
C ALA A 298 -5.42 -6.66 3.83
N VAL A 299 -5.74 -5.72 2.93
CA VAL A 299 -5.64 -5.90 1.47
C VAL A 299 -4.19 -6.17 1.05
N LEU A 300 -3.23 -5.43 1.61
CA LEU A 300 -1.82 -5.61 1.29
C LEU A 300 -1.26 -6.91 1.86
N THR A 301 -1.65 -7.32 3.07
CA THR A 301 -1.30 -8.64 3.62
C THR A 301 -1.85 -9.76 2.72
N ALA A 302 -3.10 -9.64 2.26
CA ALA A 302 -3.70 -10.59 1.32
C ALA A 302 -2.99 -10.60 -0.04
N ALA A 303 -2.57 -9.44 -0.56
CA ALA A 303 -1.79 -9.33 -1.80
C ALA A 303 -0.39 -9.95 -1.67
N LEU A 304 0.28 -9.77 -0.52
CA LEU A 304 1.58 -10.38 -0.22
C LEU A 304 1.47 -11.91 -0.12
N VAL A 305 0.51 -12.43 0.66
CA VAL A 305 0.23 -13.88 0.74
C VAL A 305 -0.18 -14.44 -0.62
N GLY A 306 -0.97 -13.70 -1.40
CA GLY A 306 -1.33 -14.04 -2.78
C GLY A 306 -0.11 -14.11 -3.71
N SER A 307 0.83 -13.17 -3.62
CA SER A 307 2.04 -13.20 -4.44
C SER A 307 2.98 -14.36 -4.08
N ILE A 308 3.06 -14.74 -2.80
CA ILE A 308 3.73 -15.96 -2.36
C ILE A 308 3.03 -17.21 -2.94
N LEU A 309 1.70 -17.29 -2.89
CA LEU A 309 0.94 -18.40 -3.47
C LEU A 309 1.15 -18.51 -4.99
N VAL A 310 1.18 -17.38 -5.72
CA VAL A 310 1.50 -17.34 -7.15
C VAL A 310 2.92 -17.82 -7.41
N TYR A 311 3.89 -17.50 -6.54
CA TYR A 311 5.23 -18.11 -6.59
C TYR A 311 5.18 -19.63 -6.40
N VAL A 312 4.49 -20.15 -5.37
CA VAL A 312 4.44 -21.61 -5.12
C VAL A 312 3.88 -22.37 -6.31
N LEU A 313 2.74 -21.92 -6.84
CA LEU A 313 2.08 -22.55 -7.98
C LEU A 313 2.90 -22.34 -9.27
N GLY A 314 3.48 -21.15 -9.43
CA GLY A 314 4.36 -20.81 -10.54
C GLY A 314 5.59 -21.71 -10.61
N GLU A 315 6.28 -21.93 -9.49
CA GLU A 315 7.48 -22.78 -9.44
C GLU A 315 7.14 -24.24 -9.76
N GLN A 316 6.10 -24.79 -9.13
CA GLN A 316 5.70 -26.21 -9.26
C GLN A 316 5.14 -26.56 -10.65
N PHE A 317 4.37 -25.67 -11.26
CA PHE A 317 3.63 -25.96 -12.51
C PHE A 317 4.16 -25.25 -13.76
N VAL A 318 4.89 -24.13 -13.64
CA VAL A 318 5.23 -23.25 -14.78
C VAL A 318 6.73 -23.06 -14.97
N LEU A 319 7.47 -22.61 -13.95
CA LEU A 319 8.88 -22.23 -14.06
C LEU A 319 9.80 -23.46 -14.11
N SER A 320 9.55 -24.49 -13.31
CA SER A 320 10.34 -25.74 -13.32
C SER A 320 10.10 -26.63 -14.55
N LYS A 321 9.02 -26.40 -15.32
CA LYS A 321 8.62 -27.26 -16.45
C LYS A 321 9.13 -26.70 -17.78
N ALA A 322 10.03 -27.43 -18.44
CA ALA A 322 10.57 -27.05 -19.74
C ALA A 322 9.46 -26.92 -20.81
N GLU A 323 8.51 -27.85 -20.83
CA GLU A 323 7.40 -27.96 -21.80
C GLU A 323 6.41 -26.78 -21.78
N VAL A 324 6.34 -26.02 -20.69
CA VAL A 324 5.36 -24.93 -20.55
C VAL A 324 5.78 -23.71 -21.38
N SER A 325 4.83 -23.18 -22.16
CA SER A 325 5.04 -22.01 -23.03
C SER A 325 5.53 -20.78 -22.27
N TRP A 326 6.42 -20.01 -22.91
CA TRP A 326 6.94 -18.75 -22.39
C TRP A 326 5.87 -17.73 -22.02
N PHE A 327 4.69 -17.75 -22.66
CA PHE A 327 3.58 -16.88 -22.30
C PHE A 327 3.16 -17.01 -20.82
N PHE A 328 3.02 -18.24 -20.33
CA PHE A 328 2.67 -18.49 -18.92
C PHE A 328 3.83 -18.17 -17.97
N LYS A 329 5.08 -18.43 -18.39
CA LYS A 329 6.28 -18.07 -17.63
C LYS A 329 6.36 -16.56 -17.42
N ILE A 330 6.17 -15.77 -18.47
CA ILE A 330 6.14 -14.29 -18.42
C ILE A 330 5.02 -13.80 -17.49
N LEU A 331 3.81 -14.36 -17.59
CA LEU A 331 2.67 -13.94 -16.76
C LEU A 331 2.90 -14.18 -15.26
N VAL A 332 3.57 -15.26 -14.89
CA VAL A 332 3.97 -15.54 -13.50
C VAL A 332 5.12 -14.61 -13.08
N LEU A 333 6.12 -14.40 -13.95
CA LEU A 333 7.31 -13.57 -13.68
C LEU A 333 6.99 -12.07 -13.48
N LEU A 334 5.84 -11.58 -13.96
CA LEU A 334 5.34 -10.21 -13.72
C LEU A 334 4.81 -9.96 -12.29
N VAL A 335 4.91 -10.94 -11.41
CA VAL A 335 4.58 -10.82 -9.98
C VAL A 335 5.90 -10.87 -9.21
N PRO A 336 6.41 -9.76 -8.61
CA PRO A 336 7.78 -9.66 -8.10
C PRO A 336 8.26 -10.73 -7.13
N ALA A 337 7.34 -11.37 -6.40
CA ALA A 337 7.65 -12.48 -5.51
C ALA A 337 8.17 -13.72 -6.27
N THR A 338 7.80 -13.91 -7.54
CA THR A 338 8.18 -15.08 -8.32
C THR A 338 9.58 -15.03 -8.94
N PRO A 339 10.05 -13.94 -9.60
CA PRO A 339 11.44 -13.88 -10.06
C PRO A 339 12.41 -13.85 -8.88
N PHE A 340 12.05 -13.19 -7.76
CA PHE A 340 12.85 -13.20 -6.54
C PHE A 340 12.87 -14.58 -5.85
N GLY A 341 11.72 -15.25 -5.76
CA GLY A 341 11.64 -16.60 -5.20
C GLY A 341 12.39 -17.65 -6.04
N HIS A 342 12.24 -17.59 -7.36
CA HIS A 342 12.99 -18.45 -8.29
C HIS A 342 14.49 -18.16 -8.22
N PHE A 343 14.89 -16.89 -8.14
CA PHE A 343 16.29 -16.51 -7.94
C PHE A 343 16.85 -17.11 -6.64
N ALA A 344 16.12 -17.04 -5.53
CA ALA A 344 16.55 -17.62 -4.25
C ALA A 344 16.69 -19.15 -4.33
N HIS A 345 15.80 -19.84 -5.06
CA HIS A 345 15.88 -21.29 -5.31
C HIS A 345 17.06 -21.67 -6.24
N LEU A 346 17.33 -20.90 -7.30
CA LEU A 346 18.51 -21.12 -8.14
C LEU A 346 19.82 -20.87 -7.37
N MET A 347 19.84 -19.82 -6.56
CA MET A 347 20.99 -19.48 -5.73
C MET A 347 21.23 -20.51 -4.61
N SER A 348 20.19 -21.11 -4.03
CA SER A 348 20.36 -22.17 -3.03
C SER A 348 21.05 -23.40 -3.62
N ARG A 349 20.68 -23.80 -4.86
CA ARG A 349 21.37 -24.88 -5.59
C ARG A 349 22.83 -24.55 -5.90
N MET A 350 23.15 -23.30 -6.21
CA MET A 350 24.54 -22.85 -6.40
C MET A 350 25.35 -22.99 -5.09
N GLU A 351 24.75 -22.56 -3.98
CA GLU A 351 25.33 -22.60 -2.64
C GLU A 351 25.56 -24.04 -2.15
N GLU A 352 24.63 -24.97 -2.42
CA GLU A 352 24.77 -26.43 -2.19
C GLU A 352 25.97 -27.02 -2.92
N HIS A 353 26.24 -26.57 -4.15
CA HIS A 353 27.39 -27.02 -4.96
C HIS A 353 28.69 -26.24 -4.64
N GLY A 354 28.68 -25.35 -3.64
CA GLY A 354 29.84 -24.52 -3.25
C GLY A 354 30.21 -23.43 -4.26
N ALA A 355 29.30 -23.09 -5.19
CA ALA A 355 29.53 -22.11 -6.24
C ALA A 355 29.10 -20.70 -5.82
N ALA A 356 30.02 -19.75 -5.91
CA ALA A 356 29.79 -18.35 -5.51
C ALA A 356 28.91 -17.58 -6.51
N PHE A 357 27.71 -17.15 -6.11
CA PHE A 357 26.92 -16.21 -6.91
C PHE A 357 27.62 -14.83 -7.04
N SER A 358 27.75 -14.36 -8.28
CA SER A 358 28.45 -13.13 -8.66
C SER A 358 27.92 -12.64 -10.01
N PHE A 359 27.90 -11.32 -10.24
CA PHE A 359 27.58 -10.70 -11.54
C PHE A 359 28.59 -11.01 -12.68
N SER A 360 29.54 -11.91 -12.45
CA SER A 360 30.29 -12.55 -13.54
C SER A 360 29.36 -13.28 -14.52
N ALA A 361 29.74 -13.38 -15.79
CA ALA A 361 29.00 -14.16 -16.79
C ALA A 361 28.80 -15.63 -16.34
N ALA A 362 29.77 -16.19 -15.59
CA ALA A 362 29.68 -17.53 -15.03
C ALA A 362 28.58 -17.66 -13.96
N GLY A 363 28.37 -16.66 -13.09
CA GLY A 363 27.33 -16.69 -12.04
C GLY A 363 25.95 -16.20 -12.49
N LEU A 364 25.88 -15.54 -13.65
CA LEU A 364 24.63 -15.11 -14.30
C LEU A 364 24.09 -16.18 -15.27
N HIS A 365 24.99 -16.84 -15.99
CA HIS A 365 24.67 -17.93 -16.93
C HIS A 365 25.06 -19.32 -16.39
N SER A 366 25.21 -19.50 -15.07
CA SER A 366 25.30 -20.82 -14.42
C SER A 366 23.96 -21.56 -14.46
N SER A 367 23.50 -21.86 -15.66
CA SER A 367 22.47 -22.87 -15.88
C SER A 367 23.06 -24.24 -15.54
N HIS A 368 22.89 -24.69 -14.30
CA HIS A 368 23.04 -26.10 -13.93
C HIS A 368 21.89 -26.92 -14.54
N ALA A 369 21.93 -27.03 -15.87
CA ALA A 369 21.26 -27.96 -16.79
C ALA A 369 19.75 -28.27 -16.64
N THR A 370 19.02 -27.66 -15.70
CA THR A 370 17.71 -28.19 -15.25
C THR A 370 16.56 -27.18 -15.19
N SER A 371 16.81 -25.88 -15.05
CA SER A 371 15.76 -24.85 -15.11
C SER A 371 15.67 -24.19 -16.50
N PRO A 372 14.47 -24.00 -17.08
CA PRO A 372 14.30 -23.26 -18.34
C PRO A 372 14.36 -21.74 -18.18
N VAL A 373 14.38 -21.23 -16.94
CA VAL A 373 14.55 -19.81 -16.59
C VAL A 373 15.90 -19.65 -15.89
N SER A 374 16.57 -18.52 -16.16
CA SER A 374 17.92 -18.21 -15.69
C SER A 374 17.93 -17.03 -14.71
N MET A 375 19.03 -16.89 -13.95
CA MET A 375 19.17 -15.81 -12.96
C MET A 375 19.21 -14.42 -13.61
N THR A 376 19.69 -14.29 -14.87
CA THR A 376 19.59 -13.03 -15.64
C THR A 376 18.13 -12.65 -15.89
N THR A 377 17.30 -13.60 -16.33
CA THR A 377 15.88 -13.37 -16.58
C THR A 377 15.16 -12.93 -15.30
N CYS A 378 15.48 -13.52 -14.14
CA CYS A 378 14.92 -13.05 -12.87
C CYS A 378 15.27 -11.58 -12.56
N LEU A 379 16.50 -11.14 -12.83
CA LEU A 379 16.94 -9.76 -12.63
C LEU A 379 16.29 -8.79 -13.62
N GLU A 380 16.17 -9.19 -14.88
CA GLU A 380 15.49 -8.42 -15.93
C GLU A 380 14.01 -8.20 -15.57
N PHE A 381 13.31 -9.26 -15.14
CA PHE A 381 11.92 -9.15 -14.70
C PHE A 381 11.76 -8.34 -13.41
N LEU A 382 12.65 -8.46 -12.41
CA LEU A 382 12.61 -7.60 -11.22
C LEU A 382 12.78 -6.11 -11.54
N ALA A 383 13.66 -5.76 -12.48
CA ALA A 383 13.84 -4.38 -12.93
C ALA A 383 12.65 -3.88 -13.76
N LEU A 384 12.08 -4.75 -14.61
CA LEU A 384 10.90 -4.46 -15.43
C LEU A 384 9.65 -4.27 -14.56
N ASP A 385 9.43 -5.13 -13.57
CA ASP A 385 8.34 -5.01 -12.61
C ASP A 385 8.41 -3.70 -11.83
N ALA A 386 9.61 -3.33 -11.34
CA ALA A 386 9.83 -2.06 -10.67
C ALA A 386 9.41 -0.87 -11.57
N ALA A 387 9.83 -0.86 -12.83
CA ALA A 387 9.45 0.18 -13.78
C ALA A 387 7.95 0.20 -14.08
N LEU A 388 7.32 -0.97 -14.30
CA LEU A 388 5.89 -1.09 -14.56
C LEU A 388 5.05 -0.65 -13.37
N LEU A 389 5.38 -1.09 -12.15
CA LEU A 389 4.63 -0.76 -10.94
C LEU A 389 4.74 0.74 -10.60
N LEU A 390 5.90 1.37 -10.82
CA LEU A 390 6.04 2.82 -10.70
C LEU A 390 5.15 3.56 -11.72
N LEU A 391 5.18 3.16 -12.98
CA LEU A 391 4.34 3.76 -14.04
C LEU A 391 2.86 3.59 -13.75
N VAL A 392 2.42 2.39 -13.34
CA VAL A 392 1.03 2.10 -12.97
C VAL A 392 0.62 2.87 -11.72
N GLY A 393 1.48 2.98 -10.71
CA GLY A 393 1.22 3.77 -9.50
C GLY A 393 1.00 5.25 -9.79
N LEU A 394 1.93 5.88 -10.53
CA LEU A 394 1.84 7.29 -10.92
C LEU A 394 0.67 7.58 -11.89
N TYR A 395 0.28 6.61 -12.72
CA TYR A 395 -0.90 6.70 -13.58
C TYR A 395 -2.20 6.58 -12.79
N LEU A 396 -2.31 5.60 -11.89
CA LEU A 396 -3.50 5.40 -11.06
C LEU A 396 -3.74 6.57 -10.09
N ASP A 397 -2.68 7.21 -9.56
CA ASP A 397 -2.78 8.43 -8.75
C ASP A 397 -3.51 9.58 -9.50
N GLN A 398 -3.28 9.70 -10.81
CA GLN A 398 -3.91 10.74 -11.65
C GLN A 398 -5.35 10.41 -12.07
N VAL A 399 -5.68 9.13 -12.19
CA VAL A 399 -7.01 8.65 -12.64
C VAL A 399 -7.97 8.45 -11.47
N LEU A 400 -7.45 7.94 -10.35
CA LEU A 400 -8.17 7.67 -9.10
C LEU A 400 -7.59 8.53 -7.95
N PRO A 401 -7.51 9.88 -8.10
CA PRO A 401 -7.05 10.72 -7.02
C PRO A 401 -7.99 10.59 -5.81
N ALA A 402 -7.36 10.55 -4.65
CA ALA A 402 -7.99 10.32 -3.37
C ALA A 402 -8.95 11.45 -2.95
N ASP A 403 -8.48 12.70 -3.09
CA ASP A 403 -8.90 13.80 -2.23
C ASP A 403 -9.92 14.73 -2.90
N HIS A 404 -10.88 14.15 -3.63
CA HIS A 404 -11.88 14.88 -4.45
C HIS A 404 -11.31 15.78 -5.56
N ALA A 405 -9.98 15.79 -5.71
CA ALA A 405 -9.21 16.44 -6.76
C ALA A 405 -9.67 16.00 -8.17
N PRO A 406 -9.44 16.84 -9.20
CA PRO A 406 -9.83 16.54 -10.59
C PRO A 406 -9.30 15.18 -11.07
N ARG A 407 -10.21 14.21 -11.22
CA ARG A 407 -9.90 12.91 -11.85
C ARG A 407 -9.58 13.12 -13.32
N ARG A 408 -8.43 12.63 -13.78
CA ARG A 408 -8.16 12.52 -15.22
C ARG A 408 -8.93 11.34 -15.81
N PRO A 409 -9.47 11.44 -17.04
CA PRO A 409 -10.10 10.29 -17.69
C PRO A 409 -9.05 9.20 -17.96
N LEU A 410 -9.43 7.93 -17.89
CA LEU A 410 -8.51 6.77 -18.07
C LEU A 410 -7.55 6.96 -19.25
N LEU A 411 -8.08 7.26 -20.44
CA LEU A 411 -7.28 7.40 -21.66
C LEU A 411 -6.76 8.84 -21.89
N PHE A 412 -6.47 9.62 -20.84
CA PHE A 412 -5.99 11.01 -20.99
C PHE A 412 -4.69 11.09 -21.81
N PHE A 413 -3.82 10.08 -21.71
CA PHE A 413 -2.57 9.98 -22.47
C PHE A 413 -2.78 9.73 -23.98
N LEU A 414 -4.01 9.39 -24.44
CA LEU A 414 -4.34 9.37 -25.86
C LEU A 414 -4.93 10.70 -26.35
N SER A 415 -5.17 11.67 -25.45
CA SER A 415 -5.68 12.97 -25.84
C SER A 415 -4.55 13.85 -26.43
N PRO A 416 -4.76 14.50 -27.59
CA PRO A 416 -3.75 15.40 -28.16
C PRO A 416 -3.35 16.54 -27.21
N LYS A 417 -4.29 16.98 -26.35
CA LYS A 417 -4.10 18.02 -25.33
C LYS A 417 -3.07 17.65 -24.24
N PHE A 418 -2.73 16.38 -24.08
CA PHE A 418 -1.72 15.93 -23.11
C PHE A 418 -0.30 16.02 -23.67
N TRP A 419 -0.07 15.55 -24.91
CA TRP A 419 1.24 15.58 -25.57
C TRP A 419 1.57 16.95 -26.17
N TRP A 420 0.55 17.61 -26.71
CA TRP A 420 0.58 19.02 -27.07
C TRP A 420 -0.37 19.76 -26.14
N PRO A 421 0.07 20.11 -24.91
CA PRO A 421 -0.58 21.20 -24.21
C PRO A 421 -0.53 22.39 -25.16
N GLY A 422 -1.70 22.86 -25.60
CA GLY A 422 -1.79 24.00 -26.52
C GLY A 422 -0.99 25.16 -25.95
N SER A 423 -0.37 25.96 -26.83
CA SER A 423 0.39 27.16 -26.46
C SER A 423 -0.31 27.88 -25.30
N PRO A 424 0.40 28.22 -24.20
CA PRO A 424 -0.22 28.77 -22.99
C PRO A 424 -1.12 29.91 -23.43
N ILE A 425 -2.43 29.75 -23.22
CA ILE A 425 -3.44 30.51 -23.96
C ILE A 425 -3.20 31.99 -23.67
N GLY A 426 -2.57 32.66 -24.63
CA GLY A 426 -1.94 33.97 -24.42
C GLY A 426 -3.03 34.95 -24.01
N LEU A 427 -2.90 35.46 -22.77
CA LEU A 427 -3.92 36.20 -22.02
C LEU A 427 -5.24 36.30 -22.79
N LEU A 428 -6.09 35.26 -22.66
CA LEU A 428 -7.47 35.39 -23.09
C LEU A 428 -8.03 36.61 -22.35
N ASN A 429 -8.20 37.72 -23.06
CA ASN A 429 -8.89 38.88 -22.54
C ASN A 429 -10.17 38.34 -21.91
N PRO A 430 -10.40 38.57 -20.60
CA PRO A 430 -11.57 38.02 -19.95
C PRO A 430 -12.79 38.51 -20.73
N PRO A 431 -13.73 37.61 -21.09
CA PRO A 431 -14.74 37.90 -22.10
C PRO A 431 -15.51 39.18 -21.78
N ASP A 432 -15.77 39.98 -22.83
CA ASP A 432 -16.37 41.31 -22.72
C ASP A 432 -17.66 41.31 -21.86
N PRO A 433 -17.92 42.41 -21.13
CA PRO A 433 -19.02 42.48 -20.17
C PRO A 433 -20.39 42.51 -20.88
N LEU A 434 -20.98 41.34 -21.08
CA LEU A 434 -22.31 41.20 -21.68
C LEU A 434 -23.30 40.43 -20.78
N GLY A 435 -24.28 41.17 -20.28
CA GLY A 435 -25.69 40.75 -20.43
C GLY A 435 -26.47 40.29 -19.19
N GLY A 436 -25.84 39.99 -18.06
CA GLY A 436 -26.53 39.48 -16.87
C GLY A 436 -26.04 40.10 -15.56
N SER A 437 -26.95 40.80 -14.86
CA SER A 437 -26.93 41.25 -13.45
C SER A 437 -25.59 41.50 -12.72
N LEU A 438 -24.55 41.96 -13.40
CA LEU A 438 -23.36 42.50 -12.73
C LEU A 438 -23.76 43.79 -11.99
N ASN A 439 -23.55 43.82 -10.67
CA ASN A 439 -23.73 45.01 -9.85
C ASN A 439 -23.03 46.21 -10.49
N SER A 440 -23.71 47.37 -10.55
CA SER A 440 -23.21 48.57 -11.25
C SER A 440 -21.84 49.06 -10.75
N GLU A 441 -21.49 48.79 -9.48
CA GLU A 441 -20.17 49.04 -8.90
C GLU A 441 -19.04 48.14 -9.47
N ALA A 442 -19.33 46.88 -9.83
CA ALA A 442 -18.32 45.99 -10.40
C ALA A 442 -17.95 46.45 -11.83
N ALA A 443 -18.92 46.97 -12.58
CA ALA A 443 -18.67 47.58 -13.87
C ALA A 443 -17.86 48.89 -13.76
N SER A 444 -18.11 49.72 -12.74
CA SER A 444 -17.37 50.98 -12.55
C SER A 444 -15.93 50.78 -12.06
N LEU A 445 -15.66 49.75 -11.23
CA LEU A 445 -14.30 49.38 -10.81
C LEU A 445 -13.45 48.79 -11.95
N LEU A 446 -14.08 48.09 -12.90
CA LEU A 446 -13.42 47.65 -14.13
C LEU A 446 -13.12 48.85 -15.06
N ALA A 447 -14.02 49.83 -15.13
CA ALA A 447 -13.80 51.07 -15.87
C ALA A 447 -12.70 51.97 -15.26
N SER A 448 -12.37 51.82 -13.97
CA SER A 448 -11.26 52.54 -13.31
C SER A 448 -9.90 51.84 -13.41
N GLY A 449 -9.78 50.75 -14.18
CA GLY A 449 -8.50 50.08 -14.44
C GLY A 449 -7.89 49.38 -13.21
N HIS A 450 -8.70 48.95 -12.24
CA HIS A 450 -8.23 48.19 -11.08
C HIS A 450 -8.43 46.69 -11.30
N GLU A 451 -7.36 45.90 -11.20
CA GLU A 451 -7.43 44.45 -11.35
C GLU A 451 -8.21 43.80 -10.19
N VAL A 452 -9.26 43.05 -10.55
CA VAL A 452 -10.05 42.28 -9.59
C VAL A 452 -9.36 40.93 -9.36
N PRO A 453 -8.87 40.62 -8.14
CA PRO A 453 -7.96 39.50 -7.91
C PRO A 453 -8.61 38.11 -8.00
N VAL A 454 -9.93 38.01 -7.85
CA VAL A 454 -10.70 36.75 -8.02
C VAL A 454 -11.96 37.06 -8.83
N ARG A 455 -12.22 36.26 -9.86
CA ARG A 455 -13.37 36.35 -10.74
C ARG A 455 -13.95 34.96 -10.99
N LEU A 456 -15.22 34.79 -10.66
CA LEU A 456 -15.98 33.55 -10.83
C LEU A 456 -17.13 33.82 -11.80
N ARG A 457 -17.37 32.89 -12.72
CA ARG A 457 -18.48 32.97 -13.68
C ARG A 457 -19.28 31.68 -13.71
N ALA A 458 -20.57 31.77 -13.40
CA ALA A 458 -21.54 30.68 -13.36
C ALA A 458 -20.97 29.40 -12.70
N LEU A 459 -20.21 29.55 -11.62
CA LEU A 459 -19.49 28.41 -11.05
C LEU A 459 -20.47 27.48 -10.36
N ARG A 460 -20.43 26.19 -10.74
CA ARG A 460 -21.40 25.19 -10.30
C ARG A 460 -20.73 23.95 -9.75
N LYS A 461 -21.23 23.43 -8.62
CA LYS A 461 -20.82 22.16 -8.03
C LYS A 461 -22.03 21.34 -7.60
N GLN A 462 -22.12 20.11 -8.12
CA GLN A 462 -23.14 19.14 -7.76
C GLN A 462 -22.49 17.86 -7.21
N PHE A 463 -23.02 17.37 -6.09
CA PHE A 463 -22.67 16.09 -5.47
C PHE A 463 -23.86 15.11 -5.58
N ARG A 464 -23.62 13.82 -5.31
CA ARG A 464 -24.67 12.82 -5.13
C ARG A 464 -24.76 12.43 -3.65
N LYS A 465 -25.88 12.73 -3.00
CA LYS A 465 -26.15 12.38 -1.59
C LYS A 465 -27.34 11.42 -1.55
N ALA A 466 -27.12 10.20 -1.05
CA ALA A 466 -28.11 9.12 -1.03
C ALA A 466 -28.82 8.90 -2.40
N GLY A 467 -28.04 8.89 -3.49
CA GLY A 467 -28.53 8.72 -4.87
C GLY A 467 -29.18 9.97 -5.49
N LYS A 468 -29.61 10.96 -4.70
CA LYS A 468 -30.18 12.22 -5.20
C LYS A 468 -29.09 13.24 -5.54
N PRO A 469 -29.28 14.08 -6.58
CA PRO A 469 -28.42 15.23 -6.83
C PRO A 469 -28.57 16.27 -5.70
N PHE A 470 -27.44 16.73 -5.16
CA PHE A 470 -27.35 17.83 -4.21
C PHE A 470 -26.45 18.90 -4.82
N VAL A 471 -27.03 20.05 -5.18
CA VAL A 471 -26.26 21.20 -5.66
C VAL A 471 -25.71 21.95 -4.45
N ALA A 472 -24.39 22.08 -4.37
CA ALA A 472 -23.69 22.77 -3.28
C ALA A 472 -23.25 24.18 -3.66
N VAL A 473 -23.11 24.44 -4.96
CA VAL A 473 -22.86 25.77 -5.54
C VAL A 473 -23.63 25.80 -6.86
N ASN A 474 -24.49 26.79 -7.06
CA ASN A 474 -25.37 26.92 -8.21
C ASN A 474 -25.10 28.24 -8.94
N ASP A 475 -24.46 28.15 -10.11
CA ASP A 475 -24.24 29.22 -11.08
C ASP A 475 -23.79 30.57 -10.46
N VAL A 476 -22.80 30.52 -9.55
CA VAL A 476 -22.31 31.71 -8.85
C VAL A 476 -21.44 32.58 -9.76
N ASP A 477 -21.97 33.75 -10.13
CA ASP A 477 -21.23 34.87 -10.69
C ASP A 477 -20.73 35.80 -9.57
N LEU A 478 -19.42 35.97 -9.45
CA LEU A 478 -18.87 36.96 -8.53
C LEU A 478 -17.56 37.57 -9.02
N SER A 479 -17.54 38.90 -9.06
CA SER A 479 -16.33 39.71 -9.17
C SER A 479 -16.07 40.37 -7.81
N VAL A 480 -14.83 40.23 -7.32
CA VAL A 480 -14.39 40.43 -5.91
C VAL A 480 -14.51 39.13 -5.08
N ARG A 481 -13.57 38.97 -4.14
CA ARG A 481 -13.29 37.83 -3.23
C ARG A 481 -14.57 37.18 -2.64
N ALA A 482 -14.72 35.85 -2.71
CA ALA A 482 -16.00 35.11 -2.74
C ALA A 482 -16.36 34.13 -1.60
N SER A 483 -17.63 34.11 -1.16
CA SER A 483 -18.26 32.95 -0.46
C SER A 483 -19.73 32.74 -0.91
N GLU A 484 -20.48 31.64 -0.70
CA GLU A 484 -20.39 30.47 0.22
C GLU A 484 -19.08 29.70 0.20
N ILE A 485 -18.94 28.77 1.14
CA ILE A 485 -17.71 28.74 1.91
C ILE A 485 -16.82 27.56 1.47
N THR A 486 -16.90 26.42 2.15
CA THR A 486 -15.89 25.36 2.10
C THR A 486 -15.77 24.73 0.70
N THR A 487 -16.90 24.53 0.01
CA THR A 487 -16.93 23.95 -1.35
C THR A 487 -16.34 24.91 -2.38
N LEU A 488 -16.64 26.21 -2.27
CA LEU A 488 -16.12 27.23 -3.19
C LEU A 488 -14.64 27.48 -2.95
N VAL A 489 -14.23 27.63 -1.68
CA VAL A 489 -12.82 27.76 -1.31
C VAL A 489 -12.05 26.52 -1.75
N SER A 490 -12.60 25.30 -1.63
CA SER A 490 -11.98 24.09 -2.18
C SER A 490 -11.84 24.10 -3.71
N MET A 491 -12.80 24.69 -4.43
CA MET A 491 -12.64 24.90 -5.87
C MET A 491 -11.53 25.92 -6.15
N ILE A 492 -11.50 27.07 -5.47
CA ILE A 492 -10.47 28.13 -5.62
C ILE A 492 -9.07 27.64 -5.18
N MET A 493 -8.97 26.72 -4.22
CA MET A 493 -7.71 26.05 -3.84
C MET A 493 -7.26 24.99 -4.85
N GLY A 494 -8.06 24.65 -5.86
CA GLY A 494 -7.80 23.57 -6.82
C GLY A 494 -7.97 22.15 -6.26
N THR A 495 -8.32 22.00 -4.98
CA THR A 495 -8.54 20.69 -4.33
C THR A 495 -9.85 20.03 -4.78
N LEU A 496 -10.80 20.79 -5.32
CA LEU A 496 -12.06 20.29 -5.84
C LEU A 496 -12.30 20.78 -7.28
N ALA A 497 -12.56 19.86 -8.21
CA ALA A 497 -12.92 20.25 -9.58
C ALA A 497 -14.35 20.86 -9.63
N PRO A 498 -14.58 21.97 -10.35
CA PRO A 498 -15.94 22.46 -10.62
C PRO A 498 -16.72 21.46 -11.49
N SER A 499 -18.05 21.48 -11.38
CA SER A 499 -18.96 20.71 -12.25
C SER A 499 -19.37 21.49 -13.51
N GLY A 500 -19.24 22.81 -13.48
CA GLY A 500 -19.48 23.74 -14.57
C GLY A 500 -19.08 25.17 -14.18
N GLY A 501 -19.07 26.07 -15.15
CA GLY A 501 -18.58 27.45 -14.99
C GLY A 501 -17.07 27.59 -15.07
N ASP A 502 -16.62 28.84 -15.11
CA ASP A 502 -15.21 29.23 -15.26
C ASP A 502 -14.76 30.07 -14.06
N ALA A 503 -13.48 29.97 -13.70
CA ALA A 503 -12.88 30.75 -12.63
C ALA A 503 -11.50 31.27 -13.03
N TRP A 504 -11.21 32.50 -12.63
CA TRP A 504 -9.93 33.19 -12.83
C TRP A 504 -9.43 33.80 -11.52
N LEU A 505 -8.12 33.75 -11.33
CA LEU A 505 -7.42 34.25 -10.15
C LEU A 505 -6.19 35.04 -10.63
N CYS A 506 -6.10 36.32 -10.25
CA CYS A 506 -5.16 37.30 -10.81
C CYS A 506 -5.14 37.31 -12.36
N GLY A 507 -6.30 37.24 -13.01
CA GLY A 507 -6.42 37.19 -14.48
C GLY A 507 -6.07 35.84 -15.14
N VAL A 508 -5.44 34.92 -14.40
CA VAL A 508 -5.09 33.57 -14.91
C VAL A 508 -6.26 32.61 -14.68
N PRO A 509 -6.64 31.76 -15.64
CA PRO A 509 -7.63 30.70 -15.42
C PRO A 509 -7.18 29.78 -14.28
N LEU A 510 -8.12 29.40 -13.41
CA LEU A 510 -7.83 28.70 -12.15
C LEU A 510 -7.05 27.38 -12.33
N ALA A 511 -7.33 26.65 -13.41
CA ALA A 511 -6.62 25.43 -13.80
C ALA A 511 -5.11 25.63 -14.08
N HIS A 512 -4.70 26.88 -14.37
CA HIS A 512 -3.31 27.28 -14.61
C HIS A 512 -2.74 28.19 -13.51
N ALA A 513 -3.57 28.79 -12.65
CA ALA A 513 -3.12 29.76 -11.64
C ALA A 513 -2.12 29.18 -10.62
N LEU A 514 -2.28 27.90 -10.24
CA LEU A 514 -1.34 27.20 -9.36
C LEU A 514 0.01 26.93 -10.05
N SER A 515 0.01 26.61 -11.35
CA SER A 515 1.24 26.36 -12.12
C SER A 515 1.92 27.63 -12.64
N SER A 516 1.21 28.77 -12.69
CA SER A 516 1.74 30.06 -13.12
C SER A 516 2.37 30.89 -11.99
N GLY A 517 2.62 30.29 -10.81
CA GLY A 517 3.33 30.94 -9.70
C GLY A 517 2.53 32.02 -8.96
N VAL A 518 1.20 32.01 -8.99
CA VAL A 518 0.41 32.96 -8.19
C VAL A 518 0.56 32.64 -6.70
N ARG A 519 1.02 33.61 -5.92
CA ARG A 519 1.27 33.47 -4.48
C ARG A 519 -0.04 33.49 -3.70
N LEU A 520 -0.62 32.31 -3.51
CA LEU A 520 -1.84 32.05 -2.75
C LEU A 520 -1.51 31.59 -1.31
N GLY A 521 -2.03 32.31 -0.33
CA GLY A 521 -2.09 31.90 1.07
C GLY A 521 -3.35 31.08 1.33
N VAL A 522 -3.25 30.02 2.12
CA VAL A 522 -4.37 29.11 2.41
C VAL A 522 -4.35 28.70 3.88
N CYS A 523 -5.47 28.90 4.58
CA CYS A 523 -5.81 28.26 5.84
C CYS A 523 -7.16 27.53 5.64
N ALA A 524 -7.14 26.21 5.52
CA ALA A 524 -8.35 25.40 5.38
C ALA A 524 -9.06 25.20 6.72
N GLN A 525 -10.32 24.73 6.74
CA GLN A 525 -11.08 24.49 7.98
C GLN A 525 -10.41 23.48 8.93
N GLN A 526 -9.62 22.52 8.39
CA GLN A 526 -8.86 21.54 9.16
C GLN A 526 -7.36 21.88 9.18
N ASP A 527 -6.75 21.85 10.37
CA ASP A 527 -5.33 22.15 10.56
C ASP A 527 -4.44 20.94 10.19
N ARG A 528 -4.12 20.84 8.89
CA ARG A 528 -3.31 19.75 8.31
C ARG A 528 -1.81 19.97 8.52
N LEU A 529 -1.35 19.66 9.73
CA LEU A 529 0.04 19.82 10.18
C LEU A 529 0.72 18.46 10.38
N TYR A 530 2.03 18.40 10.19
CA TYR A 530 2.83 17.21 10.48
C TYR A 530 3.16 17.15 11.97
N ASP A 531 2.44 16.33 12.75
CA ASP A 531 2.59 16.22 14.22
C ASP A 531 4.04 16.06 14.74
N ARG A 532 4.94 15.49 13.93
CA ARG A 532 6.36 15.29 14.29
C ARG A 532 7.23 16.52 14.06
N LEU A 533 6.86 17.41 13.15
CA LEU A 533 7.60 18.63 12.86
C LEU A 533 7.25 19.72 13.87
N THR A 534 8.24 20.55 14.16
CA THR A 534 8.14 21.77 14.98
C THR A 534 7.53 22.92 14.19
N ALA A 535 7.13 24.00 14.87
CA ALA A 535 6.61 25.19 14.18
C ALA A 535 7.66 25.88 13.29
N SER A 536 8.93 25.89 13.70
CA SER A 536 10.05 26.38 12.90
C SER A 536 10.25 25.56 11.61
N GLU A 537 10.18 24.23 11.68
CA GLU A 537 10.32 23.35 10.51
C GLU A 537 9.14 23.49 9.54
N HIS A 538 7.92 23.69 10.04
CA HIS A 538 6.79 24.04 9.17
C HIS A 538 7.02 25.39 8.46
N MET A 539 7.50 26.42 9.16
CA MET A 539 7.83 27.71 8.52
C MET A 539 8.90 27.55 7.44
N ALA A 540 9.98 26.82 7.73
CA ALA A 540 11.04 26.54 6.77
C ALA A 540 10.54 25.77 5.54
N LEU A 541 9.66 24.77 5.73
CA LEU A 541 9.07 24.01 4.64
C LEU A 541 8.18 24.89 3.73
N TRP A 542 7.34 25.74 4.32
CA TRP A 542 6.50 26.67 3.53
C TRP A 542 7.31 27.77 2.83
N LEU A 543 8.41 28.24 3.43
CA LEU A 543 9.35 29.17 2.80
C LEU A 543 10.11 28.50 1.63
N ALA A 544 10.52 27.24 1.76
CA ALA A 544 11.18 26.51 0.69
C ALA A 544 10.26 26.24 -0.53
N MET A 545 8.96 26.05 -0.30
CA MET A 545 7.97 25.83 -1.37
C MET A 545 7.54 27.13 -2.08
N ARG A 546 7.55 28.27 -1.39
CA ARG A 546 7.11 29.56 -1.95
C ARG A 546 8.32 30.42 -2.29
N PRO A 547 8.58 30.74 -3.58
CA PRO A 547 9.66 31.67 -3.92
C PRO A 547 9.40 33.03 -3.23
N SER A 548 10.14 33.27 -2.16
CA SER A 548 9.86 34.41 -1.27
C SER A 548 10.28 35.71 -1.93
N ALA A 549 9.57 36.79 -1.59
CA ALA A 549 10.04 38.15 -1.86
C ALA A 549 11.18 38.58 -0.90
N VAL A 550 11.47 37.75 0.11
CA VAL A 550 12.50 38.00 1.11
C VAL A 550 13.88 37.64 0.53
N PRO A 551 14.90 38.51 0.67
CA PRO A 551 16.26 38.21 0.21
C PRO A 551 16.85 37.01 0.96
N VAL A 552 17.73 36.28 0.27
CA VAL A 552 18.42 35.08 0.80
C VAL A 552 19.01 35.36 2.19
N GLY A 553 18.59 34.58 3.19
CA GLY A 553 18.98 34.74 4.60
C GLY A 553 17.97 35.51 5.48
N GLY A 554 16.94 36.13 4.92
CA GLY A 554 15.86 36.77 5.71
C GLY A 554 14.74 35.82 6.16
N GLU A 555 14.67 34.63 5.57
CA GLU A 555 13.72 33.54 5.87
C GLU A 555 13.50 33.25 7.37
N PRO A 556 14.54 33.03 8.22
CA PRO A 556 14.33 32.77 9.65
C PRO A 556 13.76 33.99 10.39
N LEU A 557 13.97 35.21 9.88
CA LEU A 557 13.45 36.44 10.46
C LEU A 557 11.97 36.65 10.10
N GLU A 558 11.56 36.30 8.87
CA GLU A 558 10.14 36.22 8.49
C GLU A 558 9.42 35.18 9.36
N ALA A 559 9.95 33.96 9.45
CA ALA A 559 9.40 32.88 10.26
C ALA A 559 9.22 33.26 11.75
N ALA A 560 10.25 33.84 12.37
CA ALA A 560 10.19 34.32 13.75
C ALA A 560 9.15 35.44 13.94
N SER A 561 9.05 36.38 12.98
CA SER A 561 8.06 37.46 13.04
C SER A 561 6.62 36.95 12.94
N LEU A 562 6.34 36.01 12.03
CA LEU A 562 5.02 35.41 11.87
C LEU A 562 4.61 34.57 13.08
N LEU A 563 5.53 33.80 13.66
CA LEU A 563 5.28 33.03 14.89
C LEU A 563 5.04 33.95 16.09
N SER A 564 5.76 35.08 16.19
CA SER A 564 5.53 36.10 17.22
C SER A 564 4.17 36.77 17.08
N ASP A 565 3.78 37.16 15.86
CA ASP A 565 2.50 37.81 15.59
C ASP A 565 1.28 36.93 15.94
N VAL A 566 1.37 35.60 15.86
CA VAL A 566 0.32 34.67 16.37
C VAL A 566 0.45 34.29 17.85
N GLY A 567 1.54 34.69 18.51
CA GLY A 567 1.85 34.31 19.90
C GLY A 567 2.23 32.84 20.06
N LEU A 568 3.16 32.36 19.22
CA LEU A 568 3.83 31.05 19.28
C LEU A 568 5.36 31.18 19.45
N ASP A 569 5.85 32.38 19.77
CA ASP A 569 7.24 32.75 20.05
C ASP A 569 7.91 31.92 21.17
N ALA A 570 7.12 31.47 22.15
CA ALA A 570 7.61 30.63 23.25
C ALA A 570 7.79 29.14 22.88
N LEU A 571 7.20 28.67 21.77
CA LEU A 571 7.13 27.23 21.41
C LEU A 571 7.76 26.84 20.05
N PRO A 572 8.66 27.61 19.41
CA PRO A 572 9.02 27.43 17.99
C PRO A 572 9.61 26.05 17.68
N ASN A 573 10.32 25.45 18.65
CA ASN A 573 11.02 24.17 18.51
C ASN A 573 10.27 23.00 19.17
N GLN A 574 8.99 23.18 19.55
CA GLN A 574 8.16 22.12 20.11
C GLN A 574 7.38 21.42 18.98
N ALA A 575 7.34 20.07 19.02
CA ALA A 575 6.64 19.27 18.02
C ALA A 575 5.13 19.56 18.04
N THR A 576 4.57 19.88 16.86
CA THR A 576 3.18 20.34 16.73
C THR A 576 2.13 19.32 17.17
N GLY A 577 2.47 18.02 17.25
CA GLY A 577 1.60 16.99 17.83
C GLY A 577 1.27 17.21 19.31
N THR A 578 2.03 18.06 20.01
CA THR A 578 1.76 18.45 21.41
C THR A 578 0.99 19.76 21.55
N TYR A 579 0.69 20.45 20.45
CA TYR A 579 -0.08 21.70 20.44
C TYR A 579 -1.56 21.45 20.71
N SER A 580 -2.19 22.35 21.47
CA SER A 580 -3.65 22.42 21.56
C SER A 580 -4.28 22.78 20.21
N GLY A 581 -5.58 22.51 20.02
CA GLY A 581 -6.30 22.86 18.79
C GLY A 581 -6.15 24.34 18.42
N GLY A 582 -6.27 25.26 19.38
CA GLY A 582 -6.07 26.69 19.15
C GLY A 582 -4.63 27.08 18.77
N GLN A 583 -3.62 26.34 19.24
CA GLN A 583 -2.22 26.54 18.85
C GLN A 583 -1.94 25.99 17.44
N LYS A 584 -2.50 24.82 17.09
CA LYS A 584 -2.50 24.30 15.71
C LYS A 584 -3.16 25.30 14.75
N ARG A 585 -4.31 25.85 15.13
CA ARG A 585 -5.06 26.84 14.36
C ARG A 585 -4.26 28.12 14.09
N LYS A 586 -3.60 28.64 15.12
CA LYS A 586 -2.67 29.77 15.02
C LYS A 586 -1.50 29.50 14.08
N LEU A 587 -0.93 28.29 14.12
CA LEU A 587 0.17 27.92 13.22
C LEU A 587 -0.32 27.82 11.77
N SER A 588 -1.47 27.17 11.50
CA SER A 588 -2.08 27.12 10.17
C SER A 588 -2.38 28.52 9.60
N LEU A 589 -2.85 29.45 10.44
CA LEU A 589 -3.04 30.85 10.06
C LEU A 589 -1.71 31.54 9.72
N ALA A 590 -0.64 31.33 10.49
CA ALA A 590 0.67 31.90 10.21
C ALA A 590 1.25 31.37 8.88
N LEU A 591 1.15 30.06 8.63
CA LEU A 591 1.58 29.41 7.38
C LEU A 591 0.81 29.93 6.14
N ALA A 592 -0.43 30.37 6.33
CA ALA A 592 -1.20 31.03 5.26
C ALA A 592 -0.59 32.37 4.83
N PHE A 593 0.21 33.05 5.68
CA PHE A 593 0.83 34.34 5.37
C PHE A 593 2.30 34.30 4.94
N VAL A 594 2.96 33.14 5.04
CA VAL A 594 4.36 32.92 4.62
C VAL A 594 4.58 33.26 3.14
N GLY A 595 5.67 33.96 2.83
CA GLY A 595 6.08 34.32 1.46
C GLY A 595 5.36 35.54 0.89
N ASN A 596 4.70 36.33 1.74
CA ASN A 596 3.91 37.52 1.41
C ASN A 596 2.93 37.30 0.22
N PRO A 597 1.89 36.46 0.39
CA PRO A 597 0.92 36.16 -0.66
C PRO A 597 0.02 37.34 -1.02
N SER A 598 -0.31 37.45 -2.31
CA SER A 598 -1.18 38.50 -2.84
C SER A 598 -2.66 38.26 -2.53
N ILE A 599 -3.06 36.99 -2.40
CA ILE A 599 -4.40 36.56 -2.02
C ILE A 599 -4.27 35.54 -0.89
N VAL A 600 -5.11 35.64 0.13
CA VAL A 600 -5.15 34.69 1.25
C VAL A 600 -6.57 34.18 1.43
N LEU A 601 -6.75 32.87 1.40
CA LEU A 601 -8.01 32.17 1.64
C LEU A 601 -8.03 31.66 3.08
N LEU A 602 -9.02 32.08 3.86
CA LEU A 602 -9.18 31.70 5.26
C LEU A 602 -10.55 31.08 5.46
N ASP A 603 -10.57 29.77 5.69
CA ASP A 603 -11.78 28.99 5.84
C ASP A 603 -12.11 28.76 7.32
N GLU A 604 -13.07 29.54 7.85
CA GLU A 604 -13.45 29.60 9.28
C GLU A 604 -12.27 29.74 10.29
N PRO A 605 -11.35 30.71 10.14
CA PRO A 605 -10.08 30.74 10.88
C PRO A 605 -10.22 30.79 12.41
N THR A 606 -11.33 31.31 12.95
CA THR A 606 -11.55 31.44 14.41
C THR A 606 -12.54 30.44 15.00
N SER A 607 -13.00 29.47 14.20
CA SER A 607 -13.82 28.36 14.68
C SER A 607 -13.08 27.55 15.75
N GLY A 608 -13.79 27.21 16.84
CA GLY A 608 -13.22 26.50 17.99
C GLY A 608 -12.24 27.30 18.86
N MET A 609 -11.99 28.59 18.57
CA MET A 609 -11.14 29.45 19.41
C MET A 609 -11.94 30.16 20.52
N ASP A 610 -11.28 30.42 21.65
CA ASP A 610 -11.84 31.24 22.72
C ASP A 610 -11.97 32.74 22.30
N PRO A 611 -12.80 33.55 22.99
CA PRO A 611 -13.03 34.94 22.61
C PRO A 611 -11.79 35.85 22.65
N ALA A 612 -10.77 35.55 23.46
CA ALA A 612 -9.54 36.34 23.52
C ALA A 612 -8.61 36.00 22.34
N ALA A 613 -8.42 34.72 22.05
CA ALA A 613 -7.65 34.28 20.88
C ALA A 613 -8.31 34.68 19.55
N ARG A 614 -9.65 34.69 19.47
CA ARG A 614 -10.37 35.26 18.32
C ARG A 614 -10.00 36.72 18.07
N ARG A 615 -10.00 37.56 19.12
CA ARG A 615 -9.64 38.99 19.01
C ARG A 615 -8.19 39.21 18.59
N SER A 616 -7.25 38.35 19.02
CA SER A 616 -5.85 38.46 18.55
C SER A 616 -5.71 38.08 17.08
N VAL A 617 -6.44 37.05 16.60
CA VAL A 617 -6.54 36.73 15.17
C VAL A 617 -7.14 37.91 14.39
N TRP A 618 -8.20 38.54 14.87
CA TRP A 618 -8.80 39.70 14.21
C TRP A 618 -7.82 40.89 14.08
N ALA A 619 -7.07 41.19 15.14
CA ALA A 619 -6.05 42.24 15.12
C ALA A 619 -4.93 41.94 14.10
N LEU A 620 -4.47 40.67 14.04
CA LEU A 620 -3.51 40.20 13.05
C LEU A 620 -4.07 40.35 11.62
N LEU A 621 -5.30 39.89 11.38
CA LEU A 621 -5.94 39.98 10.08
C LEU A 621 -6.09 41.42 9.60
N GLN A 622 -6.48 42.36 10.47
CA GLN A 622 -6.53 43.79 10.13
C GLN A 622 -5.14 44.37 9.80
N ARG A 623 -4.11 44.03 10.59
CA ARG A 623 -2.72 44.47 10.32
C ARG A 623 -2.20 43.94 8.98
N TYR A 624 -2.49 42.69 8.65
CA TYR A 624 -2.06 42.03 7.42
C TYR A 624 -2.98 42.23 6.22
N LYS A 625 -4.09 42.98 6.36
CA LYS A 625 -5.04 43.29 5.28
C LYS A 625 -4.47 44.25 4.23
N ALA A 626 -3.57 45.15 4.64
CA ALA A 626 -3.01 46.18 3.76
C ALA A 626 -2.25 45.58 2.58
N GLY A 627 -2.55 46.04 1.36
CA GLY A 627 -1.84 45.65 0.14
C GLY A 627 -2.11 44.23 -0.38
N ARG A 628 -3.00 43.45 0.24
CA ARG A 628 -3.32 42.08 -0.18
C ARG A 628 -4.82 41.77 -0.13
N GLY A 629 -5.20 40.62 -0.71
CA GLY A 629 -6.58 40.19 -0.80
C GLY A 629 -6.94 39.05 0.13
N ILE A 630 -7.47 39.36 1.30
CA ILE A 630 -8.01 38.34 2.20
C ILE A 630 -9.44 38.00 1.77
N LEU A 631 -9.68 36.73 1.49
CA LEU A 631 -11.00 36.12 1.45
C LEU A 631 -11.18 35.35 2.76
N LEU A 632 -12.09 35.85 3.59
CA LEU A 632 -12.50 35.23 4.84
C LEU A 632 -13.87 34.60 4.68
N THR A 633 -14.04 33.40 5.23
CA THR A 633 -15.33 32.75 5.39
C THR A 633 -15.60 32.53 6.87
N THR A 634 -16.85 32.71 7.29
CA THR A 634 -17.24 32.59 8.71
C THR A 634 -18.75 32.46 8.89
N HIS A 635 -19.16 31.75 9.92
CA HIS A 635 -20.52 31.74 10.47
C HIS A 635 -20.72 32.78 11.58
N TYR A 636 -19.65 33.45 12.03
CA TYR A 636 -19.68 34.49 13.06
C TYR A 636 -20.00 35.86 12.43
N MET A 637 -21.22 36.35 12.67
CA MET A 637 -21.69 37.63 12.11
C MET A 637 -20.91 38.83 12.67
N ASP A 638 -20.44 38.75 13.91
CA ASP A 638 -19.53 39.70 14.56
C ASP A 638 -18.15 39.73 13.88
N GLU A 639 -17.63 38.57 13.46
CA GLU A 639 -16.37 38.49 12.72
C GLU A 639 -16.49 39.12 11.32
N ALA A 640 -17.56 38.79 10.59
CA ALA A 640 -17.83 39.35 9.27
C ALA A 640 -18.02 40.88 9.32
N GLU A 641 -18.73 41.38 10.32
CA GLU A 641 -18.92 42.83 10.55
C GLU A 641 -17.62 43.53 10.97
N GLN A 642 -16.76 42.90 11.78
CA GLN A 642 -15.51 43.50 12.26
C GLN A 642 -14.37 43.48 11.22
N LEU A 643 -14.32 42.50 10.33
CA LEU A 643 -13.21 42.31 9.38
C LEU A 643 -13.53 42.67 7.93
N GLY A 644 -14.78 42.48 7.49
CA GLY A 644 -15.18 42.59 6.09
C GLY A 644 -15.35 44.03 5.60
N ASP A 645 -14.67 44.39 4.51
CA ASP A 645 -14.99 45.63 3.76
C ASP A 645 -16.29 45.48 2.96
N ARG A 646 -16.49 44.27 2.41
CA ARG A 646 -17.71 43.83 1.73
C ARG A 646 -18.06 42.45 2.26
N ILE A 647 -19.34 42.22 2.46
CA ILE A 647 -19.94 40.99 2.95
C ILE A 647 -20.75 40.39 1.81
N ALA A 648 -20.61 39.08 1.63
CA ALA A 648 -21.42 38.26 0.75
C ALA A 648 -22.26 37.32 1.62
N VAL A 649 -23.58 37.35 1.46
CA VAL A 649 -24.49 36.39 2.07
C VAL A 649 -24.95 35.44 0.98
N MET A 650 -24.67 34.15 1.18
CA MET A 650 -24.99 33.09 0.26
C MET A 650 -25.76 32.00 1.01
N MET A 651 -26.81 31.46 0.37
CA MET A 651 -27.73 30.50 0.99
C MET A 651 -28.13 29.44 -0.03
N HIS A 652 -28.18 28.19 0.40
CA HIS A 652 -28.55 27.05 -0.44
C HIS A 652 -27.77 26.94 -1.78
N GLY A 653 -26.49 27.31 -1.77
CA GLY A 653 -25.66 27.30 -2.97
C GLY A 653 -25.86 28.49 -3.90
N GLU A 654 -26.60 29.54 -3.51
CA GLU A 654 -26.90 30.72 -4.34
C GLU A 654 -26.55 32.02 -3.62
N LEU A 655 -25.78 32.89 -4.28
CA LEU A 655 -25.34 34.18 -3.75
C LEU A 655 -26.52 35.15 -3.70
N VAL A 656 -27.11 35.34 -2.51
CA VAL A 656 -28.36 36.10 -2.37
C VAL A 656 -28.12 37.61 -2.30
N VAL A 657 -27.08 38.08 -1.60
CA VAL A 657 -26.76 39.51 -1.57
C VAL A 657 -25.28 39.80 -1.31
N THR A 658 -24.78 40.90 -1.86
CA THR A 658 -23.43 41.43 -1.62
C THR A 658 -23.45 42.92 -1.37
N GLY A 659 -22.59 43.42 -0.48
CA GLY A 659 -22.48 44.86 -0.20
C GLY A 659 -21.57 45.17 0.99
N THR A 660 -21.34 46.44 1.29
CA THR A 660 -20.69 46.83 2.56
C THR A 660 -21.67 46.62 3.73
N THR A 661 -21.16 46.47 4.95
CA THR A 661 -22.00 46.32 6.16
C THR A 661 -23.05 47.44 6.28
N VAL A 662 -22.65 48.67 5.98
CA VAL A 662 -23.53 49.86 5.99
C VAL A 662 -24.59 49.77 4.88
N HIS A 663 -24.20 49.37 3.67
CA HIS A 663 -25.13 49.21 2.54
C HIS A 663 -26.18 48.12 2.85
N LEU A 664 -25.76 46.96 3.37
CA LEU A 664 -26.67 45.87 3.69
C LEU A 664 -27.67 46.25 4.79
N LYS A 665 -27.21 46.86 5.88
CA LYS A 665 -28.11 47.33 6.97
C LYS A 665 -29.11 48.36 6.46
N ALA A 666 -28.68 49.32 5.62
CA ALA A 666 -29.57 50.29 4.99
C ALA A 666 -30.58 49.64 4.04
N HIS A 667 -30.13 48.76 3.12
CA HIS A 667 -30.95 48.13 2.09
C HIS A 667 -32.07 47.26 2.70
N PHE A 668 -31.74 46.42 3.68
CA PHE A 668 -32.73 45.58 4.36
C PHE A 668 -33.54 46.33 5.43
N GLY A 669 -33.42 47.65 5.54
CA GLY A 669 -34.14 48.48 6.51
C GLY A 669 -33.89 48.02 7.95
N VAL A 670 -32.67 47.58 8.23
CA VAL A 670 -32.20 47.15 9.54
C VAL A 670 -31.59 48.39 10.16
N GLY A 671 -32.44 49.12 10.87
CA GLY A 671 -32.13 50.43 11.40
C GLY A 671 -31.44 50.35 12.76
N TYR A 672 -31.97 51.10 13.70
CA TYR A 672 -31.49 51.10 15.08
C TYR A 672 -32.50 50.39 15.98
N LEU A 673 -32.00 49.69 16.99
CA LEU A 673 -32.76 49.07 18.07
C LEU A 673 -32.73 50.01 19.26
N LEU A 674 -33.89 50.57 19.61
CA LEU A 674 -34.10 51.29 20.85
C LEU A 674 -34.69 50.33 21.88
N THR A 675 -33.91 49.98 22.89
CA THR A 675 -34.34 49.20 24.04
C THR A 675 -34.69 50.15 25.19
N LEU A 676 -35.91 50.04 25.70
CA LEU A 676 -36.41 50.78 26.86
C LEU A 676 -36.64 49.81 28.01
N GLN A 677 -35.91 49.97 29.11
CA GLN A 677 -36.11 49.17 30.33
C GLN A 677 -37.20 49.81 31.18
N GLN A 678 -38.26 49.08 31.49
CA GLN A 678 -39.40 49.62 32.25
C GLN A 678 -39.20 49.52 33.75
N ARG A 679 -39.70 50.53 34.48
CA ARG A 679 -39.72 50.61 35.94
C ARG A 679 -41.01 49.97 36.49
N GLY A 680 -41.23 48.69 36.16
CA GLY A 680 -42.43 47.92 36.49
C GLY A 680 -43.31 47.61 35.27
N SER A 681 -44.38 46.84 35.48
CA SER A 681 -45.18 46.20 34.41
C SER A 681 -46.36 47.03 33.87
N GLY A 682 -46.45 48.32 34.19
CA GLY A 682 -47.71 49.08 34.12
C GLY A 682 -47.94 49.98 32.91
N ASP A 683 -46.90 50.44 32.21
CA ASP A 683 -47.00 51.70 31.45
C ASP A 683 -46.31 51.65 30.07
N GLY A 684 -46.37 50.48 29.41
CA GLY A 684 -45.68 50.25 28.14
C GLY A 684 -46.27 51.01 26.95
N ASP A 685 -47.58 51.24 26.96
CA ASP A 685 -48.27 51.95 25.89
C ASP A 685 -47.99 53.47 25.92
N ALA A 686 -47.76 54.07 27.09
CA ALA A 686 -47.33 55.46 27.20
C ALA A 686 -45.93 55.68 26.59
N LEU A 687 -44.97 54.80 26.91
CA LEU A 687 -43.63 54.82 26.31
C LEU A 687 -43.68 54.58 24.80
N ARG A 688 -44.53 53.65 24.35
CA ARG A 688 -44.76 53.38 22.92
C ARG A 688 -45.31 54.59 22.18
N ALA A 689 -46.26 55.33 22.78
CA ALA A 689 -46.81 56.54 22.20
C ALA A 689 -45.73 57.61 21.99
N VAL A 690 -44.85 57.83 22.98
CA VAL A 690 -43.72 58.77 22.86
C VAL A 690 -42.76 58.39 21.73
N VAL A 691 -42.43 57.10 21.57
CA VAL A 691 -41.54 56.66 20.46
C VAL A 691 -42.19 56.90 19.10
N ILE A 692 -43.48 56.57 18.94
CA ILE A 692 -44.21 56.73 17.67
C ILE A 692 -44.46 58.22 17.35
N GLU A 693 -44.65 59.08 18.36
CA GLU A 693 -44.81 60.53 18.22
C GLU A 693 -43.60 61.18 17.49
N HIS A 694 -42.37 60.76 17.83
CA HIS A 694 -41.13 61.34 17.27
C HIS A 694 -40.63 60.58 16.05
N VAL A 695 -40.88 59.26 15.98
CA VAL A 695 -40.45 58.40 14.88
C VAL A 695 -41.67 57.59 14.40
N PRO A 696 -42.51 58.16 13.51
CA PRO A 696 -43.76 57.53 13.08
C PRO A 696 -43.58 56.20 12.32
N GLY A 697 -42.37 55.90 11.85
CA GLY A 697 -42.02 54.60 11.27
C GLY A 697 -41.49 53.55 12.28
N ALA A 698 -41.50 53.82 13.58
CA ALA A 698 -40.98 52.90 14.60
C ALA A 698 -41.86 51.65 14.76
N MET A 699 -41.25 50.47 14.69
CA MET A 699 -41.94 49.18 14.86
C MET A 699 -41.53 48.50 16.17
N ALA A 700 -42.49 48.11 17.00
CA ALA A 700 -42.23 47.31 18.19
C ALA A 700 -41.83 45.87 17.80
N VAL A 701 -40.76 45.34 18.38
CA VAL A 701 -40.21 44.00 18.11
C VAL A 701 -40.65 43.03 19.22
N PRO A 702 -41.64 42.14 19.03
CA PRO A 702 -42.34 41.48 20.14
C PRO A 702 -41.57 40.37 20.88
N ARG A 703 -40.27 40.16 20.60
CA ARG A 703 -39.53 38.94 21.01
C ARG A 703 -38.05 39.15 21.39
N LEU A 704 -37.55 40.38 21.49
CA LEU A 704 -36.11 40.66 21.67
C LEU A 704 -35.71 41.11 23.09
N GLY A 705 -36.62 41.08 24.08
CA GLY A 705 -36.38 41.62 25.42
C GLY A 705 -36.85 40.70 26.55
N SER A 706 -36.41 41.00 27.77
CA SER A 706 -36.98 40.45 29.01
C SER A 706 -38.44 40.91 29.15
N ALA A 707 -39.22 40.31 30.04
CA ALA A 707 -40.62 40.72 30.29
C ALA A 707 -40.81 42.17 30.79
N SER A 708 -39.70 42.88 31.06
CA SER A 708 -39.62 44.29 31.47
C SER A 708 -39.10 45.25 30.38
N ASP A 709 -38.72 44.75 29.20
CA ASP A 709 -37.94 45.52 28.22
C ASP A 709 -38.73 45.67 26.91
N LEU A 710 -38.96 46.92 26.48
CA LEU A 710 -39.61 47.24 25.20
C LEU A 710 -38.54 47.52 24.14
N VAL A 711 -38.57 46.78 23.03
CA VAL A 711 -37.61 46.95 21.92
C VAL A 711 -38.33 47.52 20.69
N PHE A 712 -37.84 48.65 20.20
CA PHE A 712 -38.35 49.33 19.00
C PHE A 712 -37.28 49.37 17.90
N ARG A 713 -37.67 49.04 16.67
CA ARG A 713 -36.85 49.21 15.47
C ARG A 713 -37.14 50.58 14.85
N LEU A 714 -36.18 51.49 14.93
CA LEU A 714 -36.23 52.84 14.38
C LEU A 714 -35.67 52.87 12.95
N PRO A 715 -36.40 53.38 11.94
CA PRO A 715 -35.89 53.46 10.57
C PRO A 715 -34.72 54.44 10.41
N THR A 716 -33.70 54.05 9.65
CA THR A 716 -32.56 54.90 9.25
C THR A 716 -32.98 56.17 8.50
N ALA A 717 -34.12 56.15 7.79
CA ALA A 717 -34.68 57.34 7.15
C ALA A 717 -35.01 58.48 8.14
N HIS A 718 -35.21 58.17 9.43
CA HIS A 718 -35.64 59.12 10.46
C HIS A 718 -34.52 59.51 11.44
N ILE A 719 -33.24 59.24 11.13
CA ILE A 719 -32.07 59.56 11.99
C ILE A 719 -32.10 61.01 12.51
N ARG A 720 -32.56 61.98 11.70
CA ARG A 720 -32.65 63.39 12.11
C ARG A 720 -33.62 63.67 13.27
N ALA A 721 -34.59 62.78 13.53
CA ALA A 721 -35.51 62.89 14.64
C ALA A 721 -34.98 62.23 15.94
N PHE A 722 -33.89 61.46 15.86
CA PHE A 722 -33.37 60.72 17.01
C PHE A 722 -32.90 61.63 18.16
N PRO A 723 -32.20 62.77 17.94
CA PRO A 723 -31.79 63.63 19.05
C PRO A 723 -32.99 64.08 19.91
N LEU A 724 -34.06 64.56 19.29
CA LEU A 724 -35.27 65.01 19.97
C LEU A 724 -35.96 63.88 20.76
N LEU A 725 -35.95 62.64 20.23
CA LEU A 725 -36.44 61.47 20.94
C LEU A 725 -35.56 61.14 22.15
N LEU A 726 -34.23 61.14 21.98
CA LEU A 726 -33.27 60.83 23.03
C LEU A 726 -33.31 61.86 24.17
N ASP A 727 -33.39 63.16 23.85
CA ASP A 727 -33.57 64.26 24.81
C ASP A 727 -34.83 64.03 25.68
N LYS A 728 -35.96 63.65 25.04
CA LYS A 728 -37.23 63.39 25.74
C LYS A 728 -37.16 62.10 26.58
N LEU A 729 -36.46 61.06 26.12
CA LEU A 729 -36.23 59.83 26.88
C LEU A 729 -35.29 60.06 28.08
N GLU A 730 -34.26 60.88 27.94
CA GLU A 730 -33.34 61.24 29.03
C GLU A 730 -34.05 62.08 30.10
N ALA A 731 -34.87 63.06 29.69
CA ALA A 731 -35.75 63.80 30.58
C ALA A 731 -36.77 62.90 31.31
N LEU A 732 -37.21 61.79 30.70
CA LEU A 732 -38.04 60.78 31.35
C LEU A 732 -37.23 59.91 32.32
N VAL A 733 -35.99 59.49 32.00
CA VAL A 733 -35.15 58.70 32.93
C VAL A 733 -34.83 59.51 34.20
N ALA A 734 -34.61 60.82 34.07
CA ALA A 734 -34.30 61.72 35.18
C ALA A 734 -35.46 61.94 36.17
N GLN A 735 -36.71 61.67 35.76
CA GLN A 735 -37.88 61.84 36.62
C GLN A 735 -38.05 60.68 37.58
N ARG A 736 -38.10 61.00 38.89
CA ARG A 736 -38.16 60.00 39.98
C ARG A 736 -39.39 59.09 39.97
N ASN A 737 -40.45 59.47 39.26
CA ASN A 737 -41.73 58.77 39.17
C ASN A 737 -42.04 58.28 37.73
N SER A 738 -41.03 58.20 36.87
CA SER A 738 -41.16 57.81 35.46
C SER A 738 -41.24 56.30 35.26
N PRO A 739 -42.04 55.82 34.28
CA PRO A 739 -42.08 54.42 33.90
C PRO A 739 -40.81 53.91 33.20
N LEU A 740 -39.88 54.80 32.81
CA LEU A 740 -38.62 54.43 32.17
C LEU A 740 -37.49 54.33 33.20
N ALA A 741 -36.82 53.18 33.27
CA ALA A 741 -35.68 52.94 34.14
C ALA A 741 -34.36 53.35 33.48
N ALA A 742 -34.16 52.95 32.22
CA ALA A 742 -33.02 53.26 31.36
C ALA A 742 -33.43 53.09 29.89
N TYR A 743 -32.65 53.67 28.97
CA TYR A 743 -32.76 53.38 27.54
C TYR A 743 -31.38 53.02 26.96
N GLY A 744 -31.37 52.28 25.86
CA GLY A 744 -30.18 52.01 25.06
C GLY A 744 -30.51 52.06 23.58
N LEU A 745 -29.66 52.72 22.79
CA LEU A 745 -29.76 52.76 21.33
C LEU A 745 -28.60 51.96 20.74
N ALA A 746 -28.90 50.81 20.14
CA ALA A 746 -27.94 49.99 19.41
C ALA A 746 -28.17 50.14 17.90
N LEU A 747 -27.10 50.04 17.10
CA LEU A 747 -27.27 49.73 15.69
C LEU A 747 -27.70 48.25 15.57
N SER A 748 -28.59 47.93 14.64
CA SER A 748 -28.90 46.53 14.33
C SER A 748 -27.64 45.76 13.92
N THR A 749 -27.58 44.46 14.21
CA THR A 749 -26.45 43.59 13.88
C THR A 749 -26.54 43.05 12.46
N LEU A 750 -25.42 42.57 11.91
CA LEU A 750 -25.45 41.80 10.66
C LEU A 750 -26.31 40.53 10.75
N GLU A 751 -26.47 39.95 11.95
CA GLU A 751 -27.34 38.81 12.21
C GLU A 751 -28.82 39.12 11.92
N GLU A 752 -29.33 40.31 12.27
CA GLU A 752 -30.68 40.73 11.91
C GLU A 752 -30.85 40.92 10.39
N VAL A 753 -29.79 41.34 9.68
CA VAL A 753 -29.79 41.37 8.22
C VAL A 753 -29.93 39.94 7.70
N PHE A 754 -29.08 39.03 8.15
CA PHE A 754 -29.07 37.63 7.73
C PHE A 754 -30.43 36.94 7.93
N LEU A 755 -31.04 37.09 9.12
CA LEU A 755 -32.38 36.55 9.41
C LEU A 755 -33.47 37.09 8.47
N LYS A 756 -33.39 38.39 8.11
CA LYS A 756 -34.36 38.99 7.18
C LYS A 756 -34.14 38.53 5.74
N VAL A 757 -32.89 38.44 5.28
CA VAL A 757 -32.54 37.90 3.96
C VAL A 757 -33.01 36.44 3.86
N ALA A 758 -32.76 35.62 4.88
CA ALA A 758 -33.22 34.23 4.95
C ALA A 758 -34.75 34.11 4.87
N ALA A 759 -35.48 34.96 5.60
CA ALA A 759 -36.94 34.97 5.56
C ALA A 759 -37.51 35.39 4.19
N GLN A 760 -36.89 36.37 3.52
CA GLN A 760 -37.29 36.78 2.17
C GLN A 760 -37.03 35.67 1.14
N HIS A 761 -35.82 35.11 1.13
CA HIS A 761 -35.45 34.04 0.20
C HIS A 761 -36.26 32.74 0.39
N ALA A 762 -36.60 32.40 1.64
CA ALA A 762 -37.50 31.29 1.94
C ALA A 762 -38.93 31.52 1.40
N ALA A 763 -39.44 32.75 1.47
CA ALA A 763 -40.74 33.10 0.91
C ALA A 763 -40.73 33.08 -0.63
N GLU A 764 -39.63 33.52 -1.27
CA GLU A 764 -39.45 33.48 -2.72
C GLU A 764 -39.36 32.05 -3.27
N ARG A 765 -38.68 31.13 -2.58
CA ARG A 765 -38.67 29.70 -2.96
C ARG A 765 -40.00 29.01 -2.68
N GLY A 766 -40.62 29.25 -1.54
CA GLY A 766 -41.93 28.69 -1.20
C GLY A 766 -43.11 29.21 -2.04
N ALA A 767 -42.86 30.15 -2.95
CA ALA A 767 -43.81 30.61 -3.97
C ALA A 767 -43.50 30.04 -5.38
N ASN A 768 -42.37 29.34 -5.55
CA ASN A 768 -41.91 28.73 -6.80
C ASN A 768 -41.91 27.18 -6.77
N GLU A 769 -42.13 26.56 -5.60
CA GLU A 769 -42.43 25.12 -5.41
C GLU A 769 -43.93 24.89 -5.24
#